data_AF-A0A411PJR6-F1
#
_entry.id   AF-A0A411PJR6-F1
#
_cell.length_a   1.000
_cell.length_b   1.000
_cell.length_c   1.000
_cell.angle_alpha   90.00
_cell.angle_beta   90.00
_cell.angle_gamma   90.00
#
_symmetry.space_group_name_H-M   'P 1'
#
loop_
_entity.id
_entity.type
_entity.pdbx_description
1 polymer ?
#
loop_
_entity_poly.entity_id
_entity_poly.type
_entity_poly.pdbx_seq_one_letter_code
_entity_poly.pdbx_strand_id
1 'polypeptide(L)'
;MTLAQYQIGPCTLDTNLLLLSCNELQQKLPAKVCELLQLFLTSEENIVSRADAIEQIWAGNQGVGEKGFTNSVWVIRKAFKDLGVEDEVFLTLPKVGYQLLLSNQALNSVATINTETKPQAGRQAKPWLWPGVVVLLIMVIVAQAFWPKDPQAPVKVQTNTVKQSKVTNYEGVEEHIAVSHSGQYLAMQWRAGEQLGKIYIQDLTQQQAPLNQITLGEHEEASPAWSLSDSKLAYVRIDDAGSCEVRVRHLQNNTDTLVASDCFYLPFKRVLTWSSHDDDTLIYAKQLADRVALFAYSELTGQSQQVSFPAENEVDFAPHELASQNRFAFIREKSASMQMSLLVQNGAKVKTPITDDEKQQSLTPLIQNRVTIVDFDYDVSEQVFYVNYLDGGELLLSKIGLDGELLQSIPHSGMPSNLSFDQAKQTLFSSQHISKEYIAQVKLADKQTINTISSSSRDMYARFSKQTQDVLFLSNRAQLWAVWKNNGASSINLTKDMGNAGVPSVSPTSSQFAVSINKDNDQTLYLGDINSAIFTPVDTQGVTAENLSWSSDGNTLYFKGTKAGENAIYAYNIATKQQTVVLEGEGNYALEGEAPHILYLSKFNQNGIWRFDRNTSQLTRITDALTKYDFGSFFYQDGYVYFVMRTNEHDKIERISLSGEQQTVLSFSANTIRKFYGLSPADGGSILLTLKVANEADVMKYPLAND
;
A
#
# COMPACT_ATOMS: atom_id res chain seq x y z
N MET A 1 40.75 -12.39 21.89
CA MET A 1 40.92 -11.91 20.49
C MET A 1 40.07 -12.82 19.64
N THR A 2 38.91 -12.33 19.17
CA THR A 2 38.07 -13.06 18.21
C THR A 2 38.81 -13.15 16.89
N LEU A 3 38.92 -14.36 16.33
CA LEU A 3 39.54 -14.60 15.04
C LEU A 3 38.73 -13.87 13.96
N ALA A 4 39.40 -13.05 13.16
CA ALA A 4 38.74 -12.18 12.17
C ALA A 4 38.38 -12.92 10.87
N GLN A 5 39.00 -14.08 10.60
CA GLN A 5 38.84 -14.80 9.35
C GLN A 5 38.77 -16.32 9.54
N TYR A 6 37.82 -16.95 8.84
CA TYR A 6 37.60 -18.38 8.85
C TYR A 6 37.62 -18.92 7.42
N GLN A 7 38.35 -20.02 7.18
CA GLN A 7 38.20 -20.81 5.98
C GLN A 7 37.03 -21.79 6.18
N ILE A 8 36.09 -21.85 5.25
CA ILE A 8 34.89 -22.69 5.26
C ILE A 8 34.75 -23.35 3.88
N GLY A 9 35.24 -24.58 3.74
CA GLY A 9 35.39 -25.25 2.45
C GLY A 9 36.24 -24.39 1.49
N PRO A 10 35.75 -24.10 0.27
CA PRO A 10 36.47 -23.26 -0.70
C PRO A 10 36.38 -21.74 -0.40
N CYS A 11 35.65 -21.34 0.64
CA CYS A 11 35.32 -19.94 0.91
C CYS A 11 36.04 -19.40 2.14
N THR A 12 36.24 -18.08 2.18
CA THR A 12 36.79 -17.36 3.33
C THR A 12 35.73 -16.38 3.85
N LEU A 13 35.43 -16.47 5.14
CA LEU A 13 34.57 -15.54 5.86
C LEU A 13 35.42 -14.50 6.60
N ASP A 14 35.27 -13.22 6.29
CA ASP A 14 35.79 -12.11 7.08
C ASP A 14 34.68 -11.56 7.99
N THR A 15 34.85 -11.74 9.29
CA THR A 15 33.84 -11.40 10.30
C THR A 15 33.78 -9.91 10.62
N ASN A 16 34.84 -9.15 10.31
CA ASN A 16 34.87 -7.70 10.48
C ASN A 16 34.19 -6.99 9.31
N LEU A 17 34.39 -7.50 8.09
CA LEU A 17 33.79 -6.96 6.88
C LEU A 17 32.41 -7.55 6.57
N LEU A 18 31.98 -8.57 7.34
CA LEU A 18 30.76 -9.36 7.12
C LEU A 18 30.72 -9.93 5.69
N LEU A 19 31.86 -10.38 5.18
CA LEU A 19 32.03 -10.73 3.77
C LEU A 19 32.39 -12.21 3.65
N LEU A 20 31.63 -12.94 2.84
CA LEU A 20 31.93 -14.30 2.43
C LEU A 20 32.46 -14.29 1.01
N SER A 21 33.66 -14.82 0.79
CA SER A 21 34.36 -14.77 -0.49
C SER A 21 34.73 -16.18 -0.93
N CYS A 22 34.43 -16.55 -2.17
CA CYS A 22 34.88 -17.81 -2.78
C CYS A 22 35.44 -17.50 -4.17
N ASN A 23 36.71 -17.82 -4.40
CA ASN A 23 37.43 -17.41 -5.63
C ASN A 23 37.37 -15.88 -5.85
N GLU A 24 36.92 -15.41 -7.01
CA GLU A 24 36.75 -13.97 -7.32
C GLU A 24 35.36 -13.42 -6.98
N LEU A 25 34.44 -14.27 -6.49
CA LEU A 25 33.08 -13.84 -6.13
C LEU A 25 33.01 -13.54 -4.62
N GLN A 26 32.25 -12.51 -4.27
CA GLN A 26 32.09 -12.05 -2.90
C GLN A 26 30.63 -11.70 -2.61
N GLN A 27 30.19 -12.01 -1.39
CA GLN A 27 28.84 -11.72 -0.94
C GLN A 27 28.86 -11.19 0.49
N LYS A 28 28.24 -10.02 0.69
CA LYS A 28 28.08 -9.42 2.02
C LYS A 28 26.93 -10.10 2.77
N LEU A 29 27.19 -10.57 3.98
CA LEU A 29 26.22 -11.21 4.86
C LEU A 29 25.62 -10.17 5.83
N PRO A 30 24.30 -10.22 6.11
CA PRO A 30 23.73 -9.44 7.21
C PRO A 30 24.38 -9.82 8.55
N ALA A 31 24.49 -8.86 9.48
CA ALA A 31 25.19 -9.07 10.76
C ALA A 31 24.71 -10.31 11.53
N LYS A 32 23.40 -10.48 11.71
CA LYS A 32 22.81 -11.65 12.40
C LYS A 32 23.00 -12.98 11.66
N VAL A 33 23.17 -12.93 10.35
CA VAL A 33 23.48 -14.11 9.53
C VAL A 33 24.95 -14.49 9.69
N CYS A 34 25.84 -13.48 9.70
CA CYS A 34 27.27 -13.67 9.96
C CYS A 34 27.51 -14.17 11.40
N GLU A 35 26.82 -13.61 12.39
CA GLU A 35 26.85 -14.08 13.79
C GLU A 35 26.43 -15.55 13.90
N LEU A 36 25.35 -15.95 13.19
CA LEU A 36 24.93 -17.35 13.18
C LEU A 36 25.97 -18.26 12.53
N LEU A 37 26.56 -17.84 11.41
CA LEU A 37 27.62 -18.61 10.76
C LEU A 37 28.85 -18.72 11.68
N GLN A 38 29.24 -17.65 12.38
CA GLN A 38 30.31 -17.69 13.38
C GLN A 38 29.99 -18.64 14.53
N LEU A 39 28.74 -18.65 15.01
CA LEU A 39 28.29 -19.56 16.06
C LEU A 39 28.43 -21.02 15.63
N PHE A 40 28.13 -21.36 14.37
CA PHE A 40 28.41 -22.70 13.85
C PHE A 40 29.90 -23.04 13.84
N LEU A 41 30.78 -22.08 13.49
CA LEU A 41 32.23 -22.31 13.40
C LEU A 41 32.93 -22.44 14.75
N THR A 42 32.31 -21.93 15.82
CA THR A 42 32.87 -21.97 17.18
C THR A 42 32.20 -23.02 18.07
N SER A 43 31.12 -23.64 17.61
CA SER A 43 30.41 -24.71 18.34
C SER A 43 31.04 -26.08 18.10
N GLU A 44 30.95 -26.97 19.09
CA GLU A 44 31.46 -28.34 19.01
C GLU A 44 30.81 -29.11 17.84
N GLU A 45 31.62 -29.81 17.05
CA GLU A 45 31.22 -30.52 15.81
C GLU A 45 30.46 -29.66 14.78
N ASN A 46 30.53 -28.32 14.90
CA ASN A 46 29.75 -27.34 14.16
C ASN A 46 28.22 -27.54 14.24
N ILE A 47 27.74 -28.03 15.39
CA ILE A 47 26.32 -28.24 15.65
C ILE A 47 25.77 -27.08 16.46
N VAL A 48 24.66 -26.49 16.01
CA VAL A 48 23.95 -25.43 16.74
C VAL A 48 22.48 -25.75 16.82
N SER A 49 21.95 -25.78 18.05
CA SER A 49 20.52 -25.92 18.28
C SER A 49 19.80 -24.61 18.01
N ARG A 50 18.53 -24.70 17.61
CA ARG A 50 17.70 -23.51 17.41
C ARG A 50 17.57 -22.70 18.71
N ALA A 51 17.42 -23.37 19.85
CA ALA A 51 17.29 -22.70 21.14
C ALA A 51 18.57 -21.93 21.53
N ASP A 52 19.74 -22.54 21.35
CA ASP A 52 21.02 -21.91 21.69
C ASP A 52 21.32 -20.71 20.79
N ALA A 53 20.99 -20.82 19.50
CA ALA A 53 21.10 -19.69 18.58
C ALA A 53 20.16 -18.55 18.96
N ILE A 54 18.90 -18.84 19.33
CA ILE A 54 17.93 -17.84 19.81
C ILE A 54 18.44 -17.14 21.06
N GLU A 55 19.00 -17.89 22.01
CA GLU A 55 19.55 -17.34 23.24
C GLU A 55 20.75 -16.41 22.95
N GLN A 56 21.73 -16.87 22.17
CA GLN A 56 22.98 -16.13 21.97
C GLN A 56 22.86 -14.96 20.98
N ILE A 57 22.04 -15.10 19.93
CA ILE A 57 21.96 -14.13 18.83
C ILE A 57 20.73 -13.21 18.98
N TRP A 58 19.63 -13.72 19.54
CA TRP A 58 18.38 -12.99 19.73
C TRP A 58 18.01 -12.77 21.20
N ALA A 59 18.97 -12.95 22.13
CA ALA A 59 18.80 -12.71 23.57
C ALA A 59 17.56 -13.40 24.16
N GLY A 60 17.27 -14.62 23.70
CA GLY A 60 16.15 -15.45 24.19
C GLY A 60 14.78 -15.08 23.60
N ASN A 61 14.69 -14.11 22.69
CA ASN A 61 13.43 -13.72 22.06
C ASN A 61 12.94 -14.78 21.07
N GLN A 62 12.09 -15.70 21.53
CA GLN A 62 11.55 -16.81 20.73
C GLN A 62 10.74 -16.33 19.50
N GLY A 63 9.93 -15.27 19.65
CA GLY A 63 9.05 -14.79 18.57
C GLY A 63 9.79 -14.25 17.34
N VAL A 64 10.91 -13.55 17.55
CA VAL A 64 11.78 -13.07 16.47
C VAL A 64 12.81 -14.12 16.09
N GLY A 65 13.36 -14.82 17.09
CA GLY A 65 14.45 -15.77 16.95
C GLY A 65 14.10 -17.02 16.15
N GLU A 66 12.87 -17.55 16.25
CA GLU A 66 12.47 -18.73 15.45
C GLU A 66 12.49 -18.44 13.95
N LYS A 67 11.87 -17.32 13.54
CA LYS A 67 11.87 -16.88 12.15
C LYS A 67 13.26 -16.41 11.71
N GLY A 68 13.98 -15.73 12.59
CA GLY A 68 15.33 -15.24 12.36
C GLY A 68 16.31 -16.38 12.08
N PHE A 69 16.31 -17.43 12.90
CA PHE A 69 17.19 -18.59 12.74
C PHE A 69 16.94 -19.32 11.41
N THR A 70 15.68 -19.64 11.10
CA THR A 70 15.35 -20.34 9.84
C THR A 70 15.71 -19.49 8.61
N ASN A 71 15.47 -18.17 8.66
CA ASN A 71 15.88 -17.27 7.59
C ASN A 71 17.40 -17.18 7.46
N SER A 72 18.14 -17.06 8.56
CA SER A 72 19.60 -17.00 8.54
C SER A 72 20.24 -18.26 7.97
N VAL A 73 19.76 -19.46 8.34
CA VAL A 73 20.21 -20.72 7.73
C VAL A 73 19.94 -20.74 6.21
N TRP A 74 18.78 -20.24 5.77
CA TRP A 74 18.46 -20.13 4.35
C TRP A 74 19.37 -19.14 3.62
N VAL A 75 19.64 -17.97 4.20
CA VAL A 75 20.54 -16.96 3.61
C VAL A 75 21.95 -17.50 3.48
N ILE A 76 22.47 -18.22 4.50
CA ILE A 76 23.79 -18.85 4.43
C ILE A 76 23.82 -19.87 3.28
N ARG A 77 22.83 -20.77 3.16
CA ARG A 77 22.76 -21.74 2.05
C ARG A 77 22.76 -21.06 0.69
N LYS A 78 21.95 -20.00 0.55
CA LYS A 78 21.89 -19.23 -0.69
C LYS A 78 23.22 -18.56 -0.99
N ALA A 79 23.89 -17.98 0.01
CA ALA A 79 25.15 -17.29 -0.20
C ALA A 79 26.25 -18.23 -0.70
N PHE A 80 26.40 -19.41 -0.09
CA PHE A 80 27.36 -20.41 -0.58
C PHE A 80 27.01 -20.89 -2.01
N LYS A 81 25.72 -21.08 -2.32
CA LYS A 81 25.27 -21.48 -3.66
C LYS A 81 25.53 -20.41 -4.72
N ASP A 82 25.24 -19.14 -4.41
CA ASP A 82 25.46 -18.01 -5.32
C ASP A 82 26.98 -17.79 -5.58
N LEU A 83 27.83 -18.19 -4.63
CA LEU A 83 29.29 -18.20 -4.76
C LEU A 83 29.86 -19.46 -5.43
N GLY A 84 29.00 -20.35 -5.95
CA GLY A 84 29.40 -21.51 -6.74
C GLY A 84 29.77 -22.76 -5.92
N VAL A 85 29.38 -22.85 -4.65
CA VAL A 85 29.54 -24.07 -3.85
C VAL A 85 28.34 -24.98 -4.08
N GLU A 86 28.59 -26.15 -4.68
CA GLU A 86 27.55 -27.17 -4.97
C GLU A 86 27.31 -28.14 -3.81
N ASP A 87 28.24 -28.21 -2.85
CA ASP A 87 28.12 -29.09 -1.67
C ASP A 87 26.98 -28.65 -0.74
N GLU A 88 26.35 -29.63 -0.07
CA GLU A 88 25.31 -29.35 0.91
C GLU A 88 25.90 -28.66 2.15
N VAL A 89 25.46 -27.43 2.43
CA VAL A 89 26.06 -26.59 3.48
C VAL A 89 25.64 -27.04 4.89
N PHE A 90 24.39 -27.47 5.08
CA PHE A 90 23.86 -27.84 6.39
C PHE A 90 23.05 -29.13 6.36
N LEU A 91 23.36 -30.04 7.29
CA LEU A 91 22.53 -31.18 7.65
C LEU A 91 21.54 -30.79 8.76
N THR A 92 20.29 -31.24 8.65
CA THR A 92 19.29 -31.04 9.72
C THR A 92 19.27 -32.26 10.63
N LEU A 93 19.56 -32.07 11.92
CA LEU A 93 19.56 -33.12 12.94
C LEU A 93 18.28 -33.04 13.78
N PRO A 94 17.35 -34.02 13.68
CA PRO A 94 16.09 -33.99 14.40
C PRO A 94 16.29 -33.83 15.91
N LYS A 95 15.57 -32.87 16.52
CA LYS A 95 15.62 -32.54 17.96
C LYS A 95 16.96 -32.01 18.50
N VAL A 96 17.97 -31.84 17.64
CA VAL A 96 19.29 -31.34 18.03
C VAL A 96 19.57 -29.98 17.40
N GLY A 97 19.30 -29.80 16.10
CA GLY A 97 19.57 -28.53 15.43
C GLY A 97 20.05 -28.70 14.00
N TYR A 98 21.01 -27.87 13.60
CA TYR A 98 21.67 -27.94 12.31
C TYR A 98 23.16 -28.21 12.52
N GLN A 99 23.79 -28.86 11.55
CA GLN A 99 25.23 -29.07 11.51
C GLN A 99 25.80 -28.46 10.24
N LEU A 100 26.81 -27.61 10.36
CA LEU A 100 27.56 -27.10 9.20
C LEU A 100 28.50 -28.21 8.69
N LEU A 101 28.31 -28.63 7.44
CA LEU A 101 29.02 -29.77 6.85
C LEU A 101 30.37 -29.38 6.22
N LEU A 102 30.54 -28.12 5.85
CA LEU A 102 31.76 -27.63 5.22
C LEU A 102 32.92 -27.67 6.24
N SER A 103 34.07 -28.21 5.82
CA SER A 103 35.27 -28.21 6.64
C SER A 103 35.69 -26.79 7.00
N ASN A 104 36.07 -26.54 8.25
CA ASN A 104 36.48 -25.22 8.68
C ASN A 104 37.86 -25.21 9.33
N GLN A 105 38.57 -24.10 9.17
CA GLN A 105 39.80 -23.79 9.87
C GLN A 105 39.86 -22.29 10.16
N ALA A 106 40.15 -21.94 11.41
CA ALA A 106 40.44 -20.55 11.75
C ALA A 106 41.78 -20.12 11.12
N LEU A 107 41.77 -19.02 10.35
CA LEU A 107 42.97 -18.48 9.75
C LEU A 107 43.63 -17.54 10.76
N ASN A 108 44.77 -17.96 11.32
CA ASN A 108 45.58 -17.09 12.16
C ASN A 108 46.22 -16.00 11.28
N SER A 109 45.81 -14.75 11.44
CA SER A 109 46.45 -13.62 10.75
C SER A 109 47.86 -13.42 11.31
N VAL A 110 48.86 -13.97 10.63
CA VAL A 110 50.23 -13.45 10.72
C VAL A 110 50.36 -12.38 9.64
N ALA A 111 50.44 -11.13 10.08
CA ALA A 111 50.78 -10.03 9.20
C ALA A 111 52.22 -10.21 8.70
N THR A 112 52.39 -10.39 7.40
CA THR A 112 53.66 -10.18 6.70
C THR A 112 53.42 -9.19 5.59
N ILE A 113 53.77 -7.93 5.87
CA ILE A 113 53.99 -6.91 4.86
C ILE A 113 55.24 -7.35 4.08
N ASN A 114 55.05 -7.96 2.92
CA ASN A 114 56.13 -8.12 1.95
C ASN A 114 56.04 -6.97 0.94
N THR A 115 56.87 -5.95 1.20
CA THR A 115 57.36 -5.02 0.19
C THR A 115 58.15 -5.78 -0.86
N GLU A 116 57.60 -5.90 -2.07
CA GLU A 116 58.41 -6.10 -3.27
C GLU A 116 58.22 -4.93 -4.24
N THR A 117 59.13 -3.97 -4.11
CA THR A 117 59.56 -3.07 -5.17
C THR A 117 60.31 -3.84 -6.25
N LYS A 118 59.88 -3.72 -7.52
CA LYS A 118 60.75 -3.85 -8.70
C LYS A 118 60.20 -3.04 -9.88
N PRO A 119 61.05 -2.64 -10.85
CA PRO A 119 61.22 -1.24 -11.20
C PRO A 119 60.73 -0.93 -12.63
N GLN A 120 60.25 0.30 -12.86
CA GLN A 120 60.04 0.79 -14.21
C GLN A 120 61.39 1.12 -14.87
N ALA A 121 61.73 0.32 -15.88
CA ALA A 121 62.85 0.56 -16.76
C ALA A 121 62.57 1.76 -17.67
N GLY A 122 63.39 2.80 -17.54
CA GLY A 122 63.46 3.87 -18.52
C GLY A 122 63.97 3.37 -19.86
N ARG A 123 63.29 3.75 -20.94
CA ARG A 123 63.86 3.73 -22.29
C ARG A 123 63.61 5.08 -22.95
N GLN A 124 64.71 5.81 -23.09
CA GLN A 124 64.84 6.91 -24.04
C GLN A 124 64.74 6.37 -25.48
N ALA A 125 64.03 7.08 -26.33
CA ALA A 125 64.26 7.06 -27.78
C ALA A 125 64.04 8.47 -28.35
N LYS A 126 64.99 8.88 -29.19
CA LYS A 126 65.18 10.19 -29.81
C LYS A 126 64.14 10.49 -30.91
N PRO A 127 64.04 11.77 -31.34
CA PRO A 127 62.96 12.28 -32.18
C PRO A 127 63.27 12.19 -33.68
N TRP A 128 62.28 11.86 -34.52
CA TRP A 128 62.22 12.36 -35.90
C TRP A 128 60.83 12.13 -36.58
N LEU A 129 60.24 13.22 -37.09
CA LEU A 129 59.06 13.35 -38.01
C LEU A 129 57.73 12.86 -37.38
N TRP A 130 56.56 13.48 -37.58
CA TRP A 130 55.85 13.67 -38.83
C TRP A 130 54.83 14.83 -38.70
N PRO A 131 54.72 15.76 -39.67
CA PRO A 131 53.74 16.86 -39.66
C PRO A 131 52.28 16.42 -39.97
N GLY A 132 51.96 15.13 -39.93
CA GLY A 132 50.61 14.60 -40.22
C GLY A 132 49.62 14.64 -39.04
N VAL A 133 50.11 14.71 -37.80
CA VAL A 133 49.26 14.58 -36.59
C VAL A 133 48.47 15.87 -36.31
N VAL A 134 49.00 17.03 -36.70
CA VAL A 134 48.35 18.34 -36.48
C VAL A 134 47.14 18.54 -37.42
N VAL A 135 47.24 18.06 -38.67
CA VAL A 135 46.12 18.17 -39.64
C VAL A 135 44.97 17.24 -39.25
N LEU A 136 45.26 16.07 -38.68
CA LEU A 136 44.26 15.12 -38.20
C LEU A 136 43.55 15.63 -36.94
N LEU A 137 44.28 16.29 -36.02
CA LEU A 137 43.71 16.94 -34.84
C LEU A 137 42.81 18.13 -35.22
N ILE A 138 43.19 18.95 -36.20
CA ILE A 138 42.36 20.07 -36.67
C ILE A 138 41.09 19.57 -37.36
N MET A 139 41.15 18.49 -38.15
CA MET A 139 39.96 17.91 -38.76
C MET A 139 38.99 17.32 -37.74
N VAL A 140 39.48 16.71 -36.64
CA VAL A 140 38.62 16.21 -35.56
C VAL A 140 37.96 17.35 -34.79
N ILE A 141 38.66 18.46 -34.55
CA ILE A 141 38.11 19.63 -33.87
C ILE A 141 37.03 20.31 -34.71
N VAL A 142 37.24 20.43 -36.03
CA VAL A 142 36.23 20.97 -36.95
C VAL A 142 35.03 20.02 -37.07
N ALA A 143 35.25 18.70 -37.10
CA ALA A 143 34.15 17.73 -37.11
C ALA A 143 33.29 17.79 -35.83
N GLN A 144 33.89 18.06 -34.66
CA GLN A 144 33.16 18.25 -33.40
C GLN A 144 32.39 19.58 -33.34
N ALA A 145 32.89 20.63 -33.98
CA ALA A 145 32.23 21.95 -34.00
C ALA A 145 30.96 21.97 -34.88
N PHE A 146 30.85 21.06 -35.86
CA PHE A 146 29.74 20.99 -36.80
C PHE A 146 28.86 19.73 -36.63
N TRP A 147 29.08 18.91 -35.61
CA TRP A 147 28.17 17.81 -35.28
C TRP A 147 26.88 18.40 -34.69
N PRO A 148 25.68 18.10 -35.24
CA PRO A 148 24.44 18.58 -34.66
C PRO A 148 24.35 18.07 -33.22
N LYS A 149 24.12 19.00 -32.28
CA LYS A 149 23.83 18.66 -30.89
C LYS A 149 22.60 17.78 -30.90
N ASP A 150 22.78 16.51 -30.54
CA ASP A 150 21.67 15.57 -30.35
C ASP A 150 20.60 16.24 -29.47
N PRO A 151 19.29 16.02 -29.74
CA PRO A 151 18.26 16.37 -28.79
C PRO A 151 18.65 15.75 -27.45
N GLN A 152 18.63 16.55 -26.38
CA GLN A 152 18.99 16.11 -25.03
C GLN A 152 18.44 14.71 -24.79
N ALA A 153 19.34 13.75 -24.56
CA ALA A 153 18.95 12.42 -24.14
C ALA A 153 17.97 12.58 -22.96
N PRO A 154 16.81 11.88 -22.96
CA PRO A 154 15.86 12.01 -21.88
C PRO A 154 16.60 11.78 -20.55
N VAL A 155 16.42 12.74 -19.63
CA VAL A 155 17.00 12.68 -18.29
C VAL A 155 16.74 11.29 -17.74
N LYS A 156 17.82 10.54 -17.46
CA LYS A 156 17.70 9.25 -16.79
C LYS A 156 17.16 9.52 -15.38
N VAL A 157 15.85 9.41 -15.20
CA VAL A 157 15.21 9.39 -13.89
C VAL A 157 15.84 8.21 -13.14
N GLN A 158 16.64 8.50 -12.11
CA GLN A 158 17.16 7.47 -11.23
C GLN A 158 15.98 6.87 -10.46
N THR A 159 15.59 5.65 -10.79
CA THR A 159 14.60 4.89 -10.03
C THR A 159 15.26 4.27 -8.80
N ASN A 160 15.67 5.11 -7.84
CA ASN A 160 15.91 4.62 -6.49
C ASN A 160 14.54 4.18 -5.94
N THR A 161 14.40 2.88 -5.68
CA THR A 161 13.14 2.33 -5.15
C THR A 161 13.04 2.70 -3.68
N VAL A 162 12.41 3.83 -3.37
CA VAL A 162 12.12 4.24 -1.99
C VAL A 162 11.26 3.17 -1.34
N LYS A 163 11.82 2.47 -0.35
CA LYS A 163 11.12 1.39 0.35
C LYS A 163 10.25 1.97 1.46
N GLN A 164 8.96 2.14 1.18
CA GLN A 164 7.99 2.54 2.19
C GLN A 164 7.78 1.45 3.26
N SER A 165 7.44 1.85 4.48
CA SER A 165 7.04 0.96 5.55
C SER A 165 5.99 1.59 6.46
N LYS A 166 5.19 0.76 7.12
CA LYS A 166 4.12 1.23 8.00
C LYS A 166 4.67 1.71 9.35
N VAL A 167 4.12 2.81 9.86
CA VAL A 167 4.48 3.43 11.15
C VAL A 167 3.43 3.07 12.20
N THR A 168 2.16 3.26 11.86
CA THR A 168 0.99 2.97 12.71
C THR A 168 -0.08 2.24 11.90
N ASN A 169 -0.99 1.55 12.60
CA ASN A 169 -2.00 0.69 11.98
C ASN A 169 -3.24 0.51 12.88
N TYR A 170 -3.64 1.57 13.56
CA TYR A 170 -4.78 1.58 14.47
C TYR A 170 -6.08 1.47 13.69
N GLU A 171 -7.08 0.79 14.27
CA GLU A 171 -8.40 0.67 13.66
C GLU A 171 -9.06 2.05 13.57
N GLY A 172 -9.31 2.54 12.36
CA GLY A 172 -9.88 3.87 12.14
C GLY A 172 -9.13 4.66 11.08
N VAL A 173 -9.31 5.97 11.12
CA VAL A 173 -8.70 6.92 10.19
C VAL A 173 -7.63 7.70 10.93
N GLU A 174 -6.37 7.45 10.60
CA GLU A 174 -5.21 8.25 10.97
C GLU A 174 -4.98 9.34 9.89
N GLU A 175 -5.17 10.61 10.25
CA GLU A 175 -5.08 11.77 9.35
C GLU A 175 -4.44 12.97 10.06
N HIS A 176 -4.22 14.09 9.35
CA HIS A 176 -3.62 15.31 9.91
C HIS A 176 -2.35 15.01 10.72
N ILE A 177 -1.34 14.44 10.06
CA ILE A 177 -0.10 14.03 10.72
C ILE A 177 0.89 15.19 10.86
N ALA A 178 1.63 15.20 11.95
CA ALA A 178 2.75 16.11 12.18
C ALA A 178 3.84 15.42 13.01
N VAL A 179 5.02 15.26 12.41
CA VAL A 179 6.22 14.78 13.12
C VAL A 179 6.86 15.93 13.91
N SER A 180 7.39 15.62 15.09
CA SER A 180 8.09 16.59 15.94
C SER A 180 9.46 16.95 15.35
N HIS A 181 10.02 18.11 15.71
CA HIS A 181 11.32 18.57 15.20
C HIS A 181 12.47 17.64 15.62
N SER A 182 12.37 17.03 16.80
CA SER A 182 13.28 15.98 17.27
C SER A 182 13.15 14.65 16.50
N GLY A 183 12.11 14.48 15.70
CA GLY A 183 11.75 13.21 15.05
C GLY A 183 11.32 12.12 16.05
N GLN A 184 11.16 12.45 17.33
CA GLN A 184 10.79 11.48 18.36
C GLN A 184 9.30 11.19 18.39
N TYR A 185 8.45 12.18 18.11
CA TYR A 185 7.01 12.06 18.28
C TYR A 185 6.27 12.27 16.96
N LEU A 186 5.15 11.57 16.80
CA LEU A 186 4.19 11.78 15.73
C LEU A 186 2.86 12.17 16.35
N ALA A 187 2.43 13.40 16.10
CA ALA A 187 1.07 13.83 16.39
C ALA A 187 0.16 13.49 15.20
N MET A 188 -1.06 13.09 15.47
CA MET A 188 -2.06 12.79 14.45
C MET A 188 -3.47 13.05 14.95
N GLN A 189 -4.38 13.33 14.03
CA GLN A 189 -5.79 13.09 14.27
C GLN A 189 -6.07 11.59 14.11
N TRP A 190 -6.77 11.00 15.06
CA TRP A 190 -7.31 9.64 14.92
C TRP A 190 -8.80 9.61 15.28
N ARG A 191 -9.57 8.85 14.49
CA ARG A 191 -10.99 8.56 14.75
C ARG A 191 -11.33 7.12 14.42
N ALA A 192 -12.22 6.51 15.20
CA ALA A 192 -12.76 5.18 14.94
C ALA A 192 -14.27 5.25 14.69
N GLY A 193 -14.75 4.64 13.59
CA GLY A 193 -16.17 4.60 13.25
C GLY A 193 -16.79 6.01 13.07
N GLU A 194 -17.86 6.29 13.81
CA GLU A 194 -18.57 7.59 13.78
C GLU A 194 -18.08 8.57 14.87
N GLN A 195 -16.98 8.25 15.57
CA GLN A 195 -16.44 9.13 16.61
C GLN A 195 -15.82 10.42 16.03
N LEU A 196 -15.85 11.48 16.83
CA LEU A 196 -15.15 12.74 16.54
C LEU A 196 -13.64 12.50 16.52
N GLY A 197 -12.94 13.15 15.61
CA GLY A 197 -11.48 13.10 15.57
C GLY A 197 -10.85 13.75 16.79
N LYS A 198 -9.90 13.07 17.43
CA LYS A 198 -9.10 13.61 18.54
C LYS A 198 -7.62 13.62 18.16
N ILE A 199 -6.84 14.40 18.89
CA ILE A 199 -5.40 14.47 18.71
C ILE A 199 -4.70 13.46 19.61
N TYR A 200 -3.81 12.68 19.02
CA TYR A 200 -2.99 11.69 19.69
C TYR A 200 -1.51 11.91 19.38
N ILE A 201 -0.63 11.46 20.28
CA ILE A 201 0.81 11.43 20.09
C ILE A 201 1.33 10.00 20.25
N GLN A 202 2.14 9.58 19.28
CA GLN A 202 2.89 8.32 19.28
C GLN A 202 4.39 8.60 19.43
N ASP A 203 5.08 7.88 20.31
CA ASP A 203 6.56 7.89 20.38
C ASP A 203 7.13 6.94 19.32
N LEU A 204 7.91 7.49 18.39
CA LEU A 204 8.53 6.79 17.25
C LEU A 204 9.84 6.09 17.62
N THR A 205 10.39 6.30 18.81
CA THR A 205 11.64 5.68 19.27
C THR A 205 11.43 4.31 19.91
N GLN A 206 10.20 3.98 20.30
CA GLN A 206 9.85 2.75 20.98
C GLN A 206 9.05 1.84 20.05
N GLN A 207 9.44 0.57 19.97
CA GLN A 207 8.88 -0.40 19.01
C GLN A 207 7.40 -0.77 19.28
N GLN A 208 6.83 -0.34 20.42
CA GLN A 208 5.44 -0.57 20.86
C GLN A 208 4.94 0.54 21.81
N ALA A 209 5.24 1.82 21.53
CA ALA A 209 4.70 2.90 22.35
C ALA A 209 3.16 2.93 22.31
N PRO A 210 2.49 3.25 23.42
CA PRO A 210 1.05 3.47 23.43
C PRO A 210 0.70 4.76 22.68
N LEU A 211 -0.48 4.76 22.05
CA LEU A 211 -1.07 5.97 21.47
C LEU A 211 -1.66 6.83 22.58
N ASN A 212 -1.06 7.99 22.85
CA ASN A 212 -1.48 8.86 23.94
C ASN A 212 -2.45 9.92 23.45
N GLN A 213 -3.69 9.90 23.94
CA GLN A 213 -4.68 10.93 23.64
C GLN A 213 -4.31 12.24 24.35
N ILE A 214 -4.27 13.34 23.59
CA ILE A 214 -3.89 14.67 24.08
C ILE A 214 -5.11 15.52 24.40
N THR A 215 -6.15 15.39 23.59
CA THR A 215 -7.37 16.18 23.72
C THR A 215 -8.51 15.34 24.27
N LEU A 216 -9.18 15.84 25.32
CA LEU A 216 -10.15 15.06 26.11
C LEU A 216 -11.59 15.59 26.03
N GLY A 217 -11.81 16.74 25.38
CA GLY A 217 -13.14 17.35 25.24
C GLY A 217 -13.96 16.66 24.16
N GLU A 218 -15.28 16.85 24.14
CA GLU A 218 -16.21 16.25 23.16
C GLU A 218 -16.34 17.09 21.87
N HIS A 219 -15.19 17.41 21.25
CA HIS A 219 -15.13 18.23 20.04
C HIS A 219 -14.38 17.54 18.91
N GLU A 220 -14.65 17.96 17.67
CA GLU A 220 -13.86 17.54 16.51
C GLU A 220 -12.54 18.32 16.49
N GLU A 221 -11.40 17.65 16.50
CA GLU A 221 -10.08 18.28 16.66
C GLU A 221 -9.09 17.75 15.64
N ALA A 222 -8.40 18.65 14.93
CA ALA A 222 -7.61 18.33 13.74
C ALA A 222 -6.37 19.22 13.56
N SER A 223 -5.61 18.99 12.48
CA SER A 223 -4.45 19.78 12.05
C SER A 223 -3.44 20.10 13.18
N PRO A 224 -2.89 19.10 13.89
CA PRO A 224 -1.88 19.32 14.91
C PRO A 224 -0.59 19.88 14.29
N ALA A 225 0.12 20.74 15.01
CA ALA A 225 1.44 21.23 14.66
C ALA A 225 2.33 21.41 15.90
N TRP A 226 3.59 21.03 15.79
CA TRP A 226 4.58 21.11 16.87
C TRP A 226 5.27 22.46 16.91
N SER A 227 5.46 23.02 18.10
CA SER A 227 6.34 24.17 18.29
C SER A 227 7.81 23.77 18.06
N LEU A 228 8.69 24.74 17.81
CA LEU A 228 10.10 24.49 17.49
C LEU A 228 10.84 23.65 18.55
N SER A 229 10.51 23.85 19.83
CA SER A 229 11.06 23.10 20.97
C SER A 229 10.39 21.76 21.26
N ASP A 230 9.37 21.37 20.49
CA ASP A 230 8.49 20.22 20.76
C ASP A 230 7.75 20.28 22.12
N SER A 231 7.70 21.45 22.78
CA SER A 231 7.09 21.60 24.11
C SER A 231 5.61 21.98 24.08
N LYS A 232 5.12 22.48 22.93
CA LYS A 232 3.72 22.86 22.70
C LYS A 232 3.19 22.17 21.44
N LEU A 233 1.89 21.91 21.44
CA LEU A 233 1.15 21.40 20.29
C LEU A 233 -0.03 22.33 19.98
N ALA A 234 -0.04 22.93 18.80
CA ALA A 234 -1.19 23.69 18.31
C ALA A 234 -2.12 22.76 17.53
N TYR A 235 -3.41 23.02 17.54
CA TYR A 235 -4.43 22.26 16.80
C TYR A 235 -5.69 23.09 16.62
N VAL A 236 -6.58 22.69 15.70
CA VAL A 236 -7.91 23.29 15.58
C VAL A 236 -8.94 22.45 16.31
N ARG A 237 -9.92 23.11 16.92
CA ARG A 237 -11.10 22.52 17.54
C ARG A 237 -12.34 23.10 16.89
N ILE A 238 -13.29 22.25 16.52
CA ILE A 238 -14.61 22.64 16.04
C ILE A 238 -15.61 22.45 17.16
N ASP A 239 -16.23 23.54 17.60
CA ASP A 239 -17.25 23.50 18.64
C ASP A 239 -18.58 22.94 18.12
N ASP A 240 -19.55 22.72 19.02
CA ASP A 240 -20.85 22.15 18.69
C ASP A 240 -21.68 23.04 17.75
N ALA A 241 -21.37 24.34 17.67
CA ALA A 241 -21.99 25.28 16.75
C ALA A 241 -21.32 25.30 15.36
N GLY A 242 -20.22 24.55 15.19
CA GLY A 242 -19.42 24.51 13.97
C GLY A 242 -18.36 25.61 13.88
N SER A 243 -18.13 26.37 14.95
CA SER A 243 -17.11 27.43 14.98
C SER A 243 -15.72 26.81 15.12
N CYS A 244 -14.75 27.36 14.37
CA CYS A 244 -13.36 26.92 14.41
C CYS A 244 -12.56 27.72 15.45
N GLU A 245 -11.89 27.00 16.34
CA GLU A 245 -11.00 27.55 17.34
C GLU A 245 -9.55 27.07 17.13
N VAL A 246 -8.59 27.97 17.24
CA VAL A 246 -7.17 27.63 17.33
C VAL A 246 -6.82 27.46 18.80
N ARG A 247 -6.22 26.32 19.15
CA ARG A 247 -5.85 25.93 20.50
C ARG A 247 -4.36 25.61 20.58
N VAL A 248 -3.76 25.88 21.73
CA VAL A 248 -2.38 25.49 22.06
C VAL A 248 -2.37 24.68 23.35
N ARG A 249 -1.86 23.45 23.26
CA ARG A 249 -1.61 22.57 24.41
C ARG A 249 -0.14 22.68 24.82
N HIS A 250 0.10 23.04 26.08
CA HIS A 250 1.43 22.96 26.68
C HIS A 250 1.63 21.57 27.29
N LEU A 251 2.59 20.80 26.78
CA LEU A 251 2.69 19.37 27.08
C LEU A 251 3.25 19.08 28.49
N GLN A 252 4.08 19.97 29.05
CA GLN A 252 4.68 19.77 30.37
C GLN A 252 3.70 20.00 31.54
N ASN A 253 2.87 21.04 31.44
CA ASN A 253 1.93 21.42 32.51
C ASN A 253 0.47 21.04 32.17
N ASN A 254 0.24 20.47 30.98
CA ASN A 254 -1.04 19.99 30.51
C ASN A 254 -2.14 21.06 30.39
N THR A 255 -1.75 22.32 30.12
CA THR A 255 -2.69 23.45 29.94
C THR A 255 -3.11 23.63 28.48
N ASP A 256 -4.33 24.11 28.26
CA ASP A 256 -4.95 24.33 26.95
C ASP A 256 -5.43 25.78 26.84
N THR A 257 -4.91 26.50 25.85
CA THR A 257 -5.13 27.93 25.67
C THR A 257 -5.84 28.20 24.35
N LEU A 258 -6.91 29.00 24.40
CA LEU A 258 -7.56 29.56 23.22
C LEU A 258 -6.71 30.69 22.62
N VAL A 259 -6.35 30.55 21.34
CA VAL A 259 -5.60 31.56 20.58
C VAL A 259 -6.51 32.41 19.70
N ALA A 260 -7.38 31.77 18.90
CA ALA A 260 -8.30 32.43 17.98
C ALA A 260 -9.61 31.64 17.83
N SER A 261 -10.71 32.32 17.50
CA SER A 261 -12.06 31.72 17.31
C SER A 261 -12.65 32.00 15.92
N ASP A 262 -11.81 32.47 15.01
CA ASP A 262 -12.14 32.88 13.65
C ASP A 262 -11.31 32.10 12.62
N CYS A 263 -10.83 30.91 12.97
CA CYS A 263 -10.11 30.09 12.00
C CYS A 263 -11.02 29.51 10.92
N PHE A 264 -10.38 29.05 9.86
CA PHE A 264 -11.01 28.29 8.81
C PHE A 264 -10.62 26.81 8.94
N TYR A 265 -11.59 25.93 8.73
CA TYR A 265 -11.39 24.48 8.77
C TYR A 265 -11.91 23.82 7.51
N LEU A 266 -11.09 22.95 6.94
CA LEU A 266 -11.44 22.04 5.86
C LEU A 266 -11.05 20.62 6.30
N PRO A 267 -11.96 19.64 6.20
CA PRO A 267 -11.62 18.24 6.42
C PRO A 267 -10.42 17.82 5.53
N PHE A 268 -9.53 17.00 6.09
CA PHE A 268 -8.30 16.48 5.45
C PHE A 268 -7.24 17.54 5.06
N LYS A 269 -7.45 18.83 5.34
CA LYS A 269 -6.48 19.88 5.02
C LYS A 269 -5.77 20.39 6.26
N ARG A 270 -4.45 20.52 6.19
CA ARG A 270 -3.67 21.30 7.17
C ARG A 270 -4.11 22.76 7.09
N VAL A 271 -4.35 23.39 8.24
CA VAL A 271 -4.82 24.79 8.32
C VAL A 271 -3.97 25.67 9.24
N LEU A 272 -3.02 25.08 9.97
CA LEU A 272 -2.08 25.82 10.81
C LEU A 272 -0.69 25.16 10.82
N THR A 273 0.31 25.95 11.22
CA THR A 273 1.68 25.51 11.47
C THR A 273 2.36 26.45 12.46
N TRP A 274 3.40 25.99 13.15
CA TRP A 274 4.29 26.87 13.93
C TRP A 274 5.36 27.50 13.06
N SER A 275 5.92 28.61 13.52
CA SER A 275 7.15 29.15 12.93
C SER A 275 8.30 28.16 13.09
N SER A 276 9.18 28.12 12.09
CA SER A 276 10.41 27.33 12.12
C SER A 276 11.59 28.09 12.77
N HIS A 277 11.34 29.27 13.36
CA HIS A 277 12.36 30.15 13.92
C HIS A 277 12.18 30.48 15.40
N ASP A 278 10.98 30.31 15.95
CA ASP A 278 10.66 30.55 17.35
C ASP A 278 9.54 29.62 17.87
N ASP A 279 9.29 29.67 19.18
CA ASP A 279 8.24 28.90 19.87
C ASP A 279 6.98 29.73 20.18
N ASP A 280 6.88 30.95 19.66
CA ASP A 280 5.87 31.93 20.07
C ASP A 280 5.00 32.41 18.90
N THR A 281 5.33 32.05 17.67
CA THR A 281 4.63 32.45 16.46
C THR A 281 3.88 31.28 15.83
N LEU A 282 2.56 31.42 15.71
CA LEU A 282 1.68 30.45 15.07
C LEU A 282 1.07 31.05 13.80
N ILE A 283 1.09 30.31 12.69
CA ILE A 283 0.46 30.72 11.43
C ILE A 283 -0.79 29.87 11.21
N TYR A 284 -1.94 30.49 10.97
CA TYR A 284 -3.21 29.78 10.77
C TYR A 284 -4.07 30.42 9.67
N ALA A 285 -4.93 29.62 9.06
CA ALA A 285 -5.95 30.07 8.14
C ALA A 285 -7.13 30.69 8.91
N LYS A 286 -7.47 31.94 8.59
CA LYS A 286 -8.53 32.72 9.22
C LYS A 286 -9.64 33.03 8.23
N GLN A 287 -10.88 32.76 8.63
CA GLN A 287 -12.07 33.08 7.86
C GLN A 287 -12.33 34.59 7.92
N LEU A 288 -12.35 35.24 6.76
CA LEU A 288 -12.83 36.61 6.59
C LEU A 288 -14.23 36.58 5.94
N ALA A 289 -14.82 37.75 5.70
CA ALA A 289 -16.19 37.84 5.19
C ALA A 289 -16.41 37.12 3.84
N ASP A 290 -15.42 37.18 2.95
CA ASP A 290 -15.53 36.75 1.55
C ASP A 290 -14.33 35.93 1.05
N ARG A 291 -13.40 35.57 1.94
CA ARG A 291 -12.14 34.87 1.63
C ARG A 291 -11.53 34.25 2.88
N VAL A 292 -10.51 33.41 2.71
CA VAL A 292 -9.70 32.88 3.82
C VAL A 292 -8.26 33.27 3.60
N ALA A 293 -7.67 33.96 4.58
CA ALA A 293 -6.29 34.42 4.53
C ALA A 293 -5.47 33.84 5.69
N LEU A 294 -4.15 33.79 5.53
CA LEU A 294 -3.24 33.35 6.56
C LEU A 294 -2.88 34.50 7.50
N PHE A 295 -2.87 34.21 8.80
CA PHE A 295 -2.50 35.14 9.87
C PHE A 295 -1.39 34.54 10.73
N ALA A 296 -0.40 35.34 11.07
CA ALA A 296 0.61 35.03 12.08
C ALA A 296 0.18 35.63 13.43
N TYR A 297 0.06 34.80 14.46
CA TYR A 297 -0.21 35.18 15.83
C TYR A 297 1.05 35.07 16.67
N SER A 298 1.31 36.08 17.50
CA SER A 298 2.44 36.11 18.44
C SER A 298 1.95 35.94 19.87
N GLU A 299 2.36 34.88 20.55
CA GLU A 299 2.05 34.64 21.98
C GLU A 299 2.63 35.73 22.89
N LEU A 300 3.77 36.31 22.52
CA LEU A 300 4.42 37.38 23.29
C LEU A 300 3.58 38.66 23.35
N THR A 301 2.86 38.98 22.28
CA THR A 301 2.09 40.23 22.16
C THR A 301 0.58 40.02 22.23
N GLY A 302 0.10 38.79 22.04
CA GLY A 302 -1.31 38.48 21.91
C GLY A 302 -1.95 39.09 20.65
N GLN A 303 -1.15 39.45 19.64
CA GLN A 303 -1.62 40.09 18.42
C GLN A 303 -1.51 39.14 17.21
N SER A 304 -2.47 39.26 16.29
CA SER A 304 -2.42 38.59 14.98
C SER A 304 -2.19 39.61 13.86
N GLN A 305 -1.35 39.24 12.90
CA GLN A 305 -1.09 40.01 11.69
C GLN A 305 -1.39 39.15 10.45
N GLN A 306 -2.11 39.71 9.48
CA GLN A 306 -2.33 39.04 8.20
C GLN A 306 -1.02 38.92 7.42
N VAL A 307 -0.73 37.73 6.92
CA VAL A 307 0.50 37.43 6.17
C VAL A 307 0.24 37.06 4.71
N SER A 308 -0.93 36.52 4.35
CA SER A 308 -1.32 36.30 2.95
C SER A 308 -2.47 37.22 2.53
N PHE A 309 -2.55 37.55 1.23
CA PHE A 309 -3.54 38.51 0.70
C PHE A 309 -4.31 37.93 -0.50
N PRO A 310 -5.26 37.00 -0.26
CA PRO A 310 -6.11 36.43 -1.30
C PRO A 310 -7.11 37.45 -1.87
N ALA A 311 -7.55 37.23 -3.10
CA ALA A 311 -8.67 37.94 -3.71
C ALA A 311 -10.02 37.48 -3.12
N GLU A 312 -11.11 38.07 -3.57
CA GLU A 312 -12.46 37.64 -3.18
C GLU A 312 -12.69 36.19 -3.65
N ASN A 313 -13.31 35.36 -2.81
CA ASN A 313 -13.55 33.93 -3.06
C ASN A 313 -12.29 33.10 -3.30
N GLU A 314 -11.15 33.52 -2.74
CA GLU A 314 -9.93 32.73 -2.65
C GLU A 314 -9.72 32.24 -1.22
N VAL A 315 -9.19 31.02 -1.10
CA VAL A 315 -8.96 30.34 0.17
C VAL A 315 -7.50 29.93 0.29
N ASP A 316 -6.77 30.55 1.22
CA ASP A 316 -5.39 30.18 1.55
C ASP A 316 -5.35 29.24 2.75
N PHE A 317 -4.69 28.09 2.61
CA PHE A 317 -4.53 27.07 3.65
C PHE A 317 -3.20 26.31 3.52
N ALA A 318 -2.98 25.32 4.40
CA ALA A 318 -1.74 24.54 4.49
C ALA A 318 -0.46 25.39 4.57
N PRO A 319 -0.38 26.38 5.48
CA PRO A 319 0.82 27.19 5.61
C PRO A 319 2.04 26.34 5.98
N HIS A 320 3.21 26.69 5.45
CA HIS A 320 4.51 26.13 5.85
C HIS A 320 5.63 27.17 5.69
N GLU A 321 6.40 27.45 6.74
CA GLU A 321 7.54 28.37 6.68
C GLU A 321 8.78 27.68 6.06
N LEU A 322 9.56 28.39 5.24
CA LEU A 322 10.66 27.76 4.48
C LEU A 322 12.01 27.78 5.20
N ALA A 323 12.59 28.95 5.52
CA ALA A 323 13.90 29.04 6.18
C ALA A 323 14.37 30.48 6.47
N SER A 324 13.77 31.48 5.83
CA SER A 324 14.14 32.88 6.01
C SER A 324 12.93 33.64 6.55
N GLN A 325 13.15 34.48 7.56
CA GLN A 325 12.14 35.40 8.09
C GLN A 325 11.31 35.99 6.94
N ASN A 326 10.00 35.68 6.92
CA ASN A 326 9.01 36.13 5.94
C ASN A 326 8.94 35.37 4.59
N ARG A 327 9.37 34.10 4.50
CA ARG A 327 9.04 33.22 3.34
C ARG A 327 8.25 32.01 3.79
N PHE A 328 7.02 31.88 3.28
CA PHE A 328 6.17 30.73 3.53
C PHE A 328 5.50 30.28 2.24
N ALA A 329 5.23 28.97 2.18
CA ALA A 329 4.43 28.35 1.15
C ALA A 329 3.02 28.08 1.69
N PHE A 330 2.05 28.02 0.79
CA PHE A 330 0.66 27.70 1.10
C PHE A 330 -0.08 27.23 -0.16
N ILE A 331 -1.20 26.54 0.04
CA ILE A 331 -2.11 26.18 -1.04
C ILE A 331 -3.20 27.24 -1.11
N ARG A 332 -3.45 27.74 -2.33
CA ARG A 332 -4.57 28.63 -2.64
C ARG A 332 -5.58 27.91 -3.50
N GLU A 333 -6.83 27.88 -3.06
CA GLU A 333 -7.97 27.46 -3.87
C GLU A 333 -8.74 28.69 -4.39
N LYS A 334 -9.09 28.66 -5.68
CA LYS A 334 -10.01 29.61 -6.30
C LYS A 334 -11.39 29.00 -6.36
N SER A 335 -12.31 29.41 -5.49
CA SER A 335 -13.64 28.78 -5.38
C SER A 335 -14.44 28.81 -6.69
N ALA A 336 -14.25 29.85 -7.53
CA ALA A 336 -14.94 29.96 -8.82
C ALA A 336 -14.54 28.88 -9.84
N SER A 337 -13.29 28.40 -9.81
CA SER A 337 -12.78 27.38 -10.74
C SER A 337 -12.52 26.03 -10.09
N MET A 338 -12.64 25.92 -8.76
CA MET A 338 -12.25 24.75 -7.97
C MET A 338 -10.82 24.28 -8.28
N GLN A 339 -9.94 25.25 -8.53
CA GLN A 339 -8.54 24.98 -8.87
C GLN A 339 -7.64 25.40 -7.72
N MET A 340 -6.69 24.53 -7.41
CA MET A 340 -5.68 24.73 -6.37
C MET A 340 -4.33 25.04 -6.99
N SER A 341 -3.58 25.93 -6.34
CA SER A 341 -2.20 26.25 -6.68
C SER A 341 -1.34 26.22 -5.41
N LEU A 342 -0.14 25.63 -5.50
CA LEU A 342 0.87 25.72 -4.46
C LEU A 342 1.74 26.95 -4.74
N LEU A 343 1.75 27.89 -3.80
CA LEU A 343 2.37 29.19 -3.94
C LEU A 343 3.42 29.41 -2.86
N VAL A 344 4.50 30.11 -3.19
CA VAL A 344 5.49 30.64 -2.26
C VAL A 344 5.37 32.15 -2.20
N GLN A 345 5.23 32.71 -1.01
CA GLN A 345 5.30 34.15 -0.79
C GLN A 345 6.74 34.56 -0.44
N ASN A 346 7.30 35.46 -1.24
CA ASN A 346 8.65 35.97 -1.03
C ASN A 346 8.64 37.25 -0.17
N GLY A 347 9.49 37.28 0.86
CA GLY A 347 9.56 38.33 1.87
C GLY A 347 10.02 39.69 1.34
N ALA A 348 9.09 40.48 0.80
CA ALA A 348 9.21 41.93 0.85
C ALA A 348 8.68 42.38 2.22
N LYS A 349 9.39 43.32 2.89
CA LYS A 349 8.83 44.06 4.03
C LYS A 349 7.46 44.58 3.61
N VAL A 350 6.39 43.98 4.14
CA VAL A 350 5.01 44.37 3.88
C VAL A 350 4.86 45.79 4.42
N LYS A 351 5.14 46.80 3.58
CA LYS A 351 4.69 48.16 3.84
C LYS A 351 3.17 48.12 3.69
N THR A 352 2.45 48.25 4.79
CA THR A 352 1.03 48.54 4.72
C THR A 352 0.86 50.02 4.35
N PRO A 353 0.14 50.37 3.25
CA PRO A 353 -0.61 49.52 2.32
C PRO A 353 0.20 49.02 1.11
N ILE A 354 -0.10 47.80 0.65
CA ILE A 354 0.45 47.16 -0.58
C ILE A 354 -0.58 47.27 -1.71
N THR A 355 -0.15 47.58 -2.93
CA THR A 355 -0.99 47.58 -4.15
C THR A 355 -1.29 46.17 -4.65
N ASP A 356 -2.36 45.97 -5.44
CA ASP A 356 -2.72 44.63 -5.94
C ASP A 356 -1.64 44.02 -6.86
N ASP A 357 -0.92 44.84 -7.63
CA ASP A 357 0.21 44.40 -8.45
C ASP A 357 1.39 43.89 -7.59
N GLU A 358 1.70 44.56 -6.49
CA GLU A 358 2.75 44.15 -5.56
C GLU A 358 2.39 42.85 -4.82
N LYS A 359 1.11 42.63 -4.50
CA LYS A 359 0.64 41.35 -3.93
C LYS A 359 0.91 40.20 -4.89
N GLN A 360 0.57 40.37 -6.17
CA GLN A 360 0.68 39.31 -7.17
C GLN A 360 2.14 39.04 -7.58
N GLN A 361 2.99 40.07 -7.63
CA GLN A 361 4.42 39.94 -7.93
C GLN A 361 5.22 39.28 -6.79
N SER A 362 4.69 39.25 -5.57
CA SER A 362 5.34 38.60 -4.42
C SER A 362 5.19 37.07 -4.40
N LEU A 363 4.32 36.52 -5.24
CA LEU A 363 3.97 35.10 -5.26
C LEU A 363 4.70 34.35 -6.38
N THR A 364 5.42 33.29 -6.02
CA THR A 364 6.01 32.34 -6.95
C THR A 364 5.17 31.07 -6.95
N PRO A 365 4.46 30.77 -8.05
CA PRO A 365 3.69 29.53 -8.16
C PRO A 365 4.59 28.33 -8.47
N LEU A 366 4.49 27.27 -7.66
CA LEU A 366 5.20 26.00 -7.87
C LEU A 366 4.36 25.00 -8.65
N ILE A 367 3.07 24.90 -8.30
CA ILE A 367 2.07 24.09 -9.00
C ILE A 367 0.86 24.97 -9.23
N GLN A 368 0.31 24.96 -10.44
CA GLN A 368 -0.83 25.79 -10.81
C GLN A 368 -2.01 24.97 -11.31
N ASN A 369 -3.20 25.48 -11.01
CA ASN A 369 -4.47 25.10 -11.62
C ASN A 369 -4.76 23.59 -11.59
N ARG A 370 -4.39 22.92 -10.50
CA ARG A 370 -4.71 21.51 -10.29
C ARG A 370 -6.10 21.34 -9.72
N VAL A 371 -6.75 20.23 -10.07
CA VAL A 371 -8.07 19.87 -9.53
C VAL A 371 -7.98 19.74 -8.00
N THR A 372 -6.92 19.10 -7.52
CA THR A 372 -6.66 18.93 -6.09
C THR A 372 -5.17 18.97 -5.82
N ILE A 373 -4.76 19.74 -4.82
CA ILE A 373 -3.49 19.58 -4.10
C ILE A 373 -3.89 19.17 -2.68
N VAL A 374 -3.49 17.97 -2.26
CA VAL A 374 -3.90 17.40 -0.98
C VAL A 374 -3.18 18.11 0.16
N ASP A 375 -1.85 18.04 0.13
CA ASP A 375 -0.95 18.59 1.14
C ASP A 375 0.48 18.70 0.57
N PHE A 376 1.36 19.38 1.30
CA PHE A 376 2.79 19.43 1.00
C PHE A 376 3.63 19.55 2.28
N ASP A 377 4.91 19.23 2.19
CA ASP A 377 5.89 19.57 3.21
C ASP A 377 7.22 19.99 2.54
N TYR A 378 8.13 20.59 3.28
CA TYR A 378 9.35 21.21 2.77
C TYR A 378 10.59 20.70 3.51
N ASP A 379 11.57 20.24 2.75
CA ASP A 379 12.90 19.92 3.26
C ASP A 379 13.77 21.18 3.23
N VAL A 380 14.15 21.65 4.42
CA VAL A 380 14.94 22.87 4.60
C VAL A 380 16.39 22.66 4.15
N SER A 381 16.91 21.43 4.30
CA SER A 381 18.29 21.09 4.02
C SER A 381 18.58 21.03 2.52
N GLU A 382 17.66 20.45 1.75
CA GLU A 382 17.78 20.34 0.28
C GLU A 382 17.02 21.44 -0.48
N GLN A 383 16.19 22.22 0.21
CA GLN A 383 15.35 23.27 -0.38
C GLN A 383 14.36 22.73 -1.43
N VAL A 384 13.68 21.64 -1.10
CA VAL A 384 12.76 20.93 -1.98
C VAL A 384 11.41 20.70 -1.30
N PHE A 385 10.35 20.58 -2.10
CA PHE A 385 9.01 20.30 -1.61
C PHE A 385 8.63 18.85 -1.90
N TYR A 386 7.95 18.23 -0.94
CA TYR A 386 7.18 17.00 -1.15
C TYR A 386 5.72 17.38 -1.28
N VAL A 387 5.08 17.02 -2.38
CA VAL A 387 3.71 17.44 -2.70
C VAL A 387 2.86 16.25 -3.09
N ASN A 388 1.67 16.16 -2.51
CA ASN A 388 0.63 15.23 -2.90
C ASN A 388 -0.46 15.97 -3.67
N TYR A 389 -0.69 15.60 -4.94
CA TYR A 389 -1.68 16.26 -5.80
C TYR A 389 -2.27 15.30 -6.82
N LEU A 390 -3.47 15.64 -7.33
CA LEU A 390 -4.14 14.87 -8.37
C LEU A 390 -3.69 15.37 -9.76
N ASP A 391 -3.19 14.46 -10.59
CA ASP A 391 -2.88 14.72 -12.01
C ASP A 391 -3.29 13.52 -12.87
N GLY A 392 -3.92 13.78 -14.02
CA GLY A 392 -4.39 12.70 -14.91
C GLY A 392 -5.37 11.68 -14.31
N GLY A 393 -5.98 11.97 -13.16
CA GLY A 393 -6.84 11.03 -12.43
C GLY A 393 -6.10 10.15 -11.41
N GLU A 394 -4.79 10.35 -11.24
CA GLU A 394 -3.95 9.64 -10.28
C GLU A 394 -3.46 10.60 -9.18
N LEU A 395 -3.43 10.13 -7.93
CA LEU A 395 -2.77 10.85 -6.84
C LEU A 395 -1.26 10.61 -6.92
N LEU A 396 -0.50 11.69 -7.08
CA LEU A 396 0.94 11.66 -7.22
C LEU A 396 1.60 12.15 -5.93
N LEU A 397 2.66 11.47 -5.50
CA LEU A 397 3.57 11.95 -4.46
C LEU A 397 4.88 12.37 -5.15
N SER A 398 5.17 13.66 -5.18
CA SER A 398 6.29 14.23 -5.95
C SER A 398 7.25 15.02 -5.09
N LYS A 399 8.54 14.94 -5.40
CA LYS A 399 9.59 15.85 -4.94
C LYS A 399 9.81 16.90 -6.02
N ILE A 400 9.67 18.19 -5.68
CA ILE A 400 9.80 19.31 -6.61
C ILE A 400 10.79 20.38 -6.09
N GLY A 401 11.40 21.14 -7.00
CA GLY A 401 12.29 22.25 -6.68
C GLY A 401 11.56 23.54 -6.30
N LEU A 402 12.32 24.57 -5.88
CA LEU A 402 11.82 25.93 -5.59
C LEU A 402 11.25 26.66 -6.82
N ASP A 403 11.51 26.16 -8.02
CA ASP A 403 11.01 26.65 -9.30
C ASP A 403 9.79 25.85 -9.81
N GLY A 404 9.37 24.82 -9.06
CA GLY A 404 8.30 23.91 -9.45
C GLY A 404 8.74 22.77 -10.38
N GLU A 405 10.04 22.62 -10.67
CA GLU A 405 10.55 21.50 -11.47
C GLU A 405 10.31 20.17 -10.74
N LEU A 406 9.75 19.18 -11.44
CA LEU A 406 9.62 17.82 -10.92
C LEU A 406 10.99 17.15 -10.86
N LEU A 407 11.51 16.94 -9.65
CA LEU A 407 12.81 16.30 -9.43
C LEU A 407 12.68 14.77 -9.36
N GLN A 408 11.65 14.28 -8.67
CA GLN A 408 11.43 12.83 -8.49
C GLN A 408 9.96 12.54 -8.22
N SER A 409 9.43 11.45 -8.81
CA SER A 409 8.17 10.85 -8.38
C SER A 409 8.45 9.78 -7.33
N ILE A 410 7.79 9.85 -6.18
CA ILE A 410 7.95 8.92 -5.06
C ILE A 410 6.92 7.81 -5.21
N PRO A 411 7.37 6.55 -5.44
CA PRO A 411 6.45 5.42 -5.53
C PRO A 411 5.68 5.25 -4.24
N HIS A 412 4.36 5.11 -4.34
CA HIS A 412 3.48 4.85 -3.21
C HIS A 412 2.48 3.74 -3.57
N SER A 413 1.78 3.24 -2.55
CA SER A 413 0.66 2.33 -2.73
C SER A 413 -0.57 2.88 -2.04
N GLY A 414 -1.76 2.64 -2.58
CA GLY A 414 -2.99 3.16 -1.97
C GLY A 414 -3.23 4.63 -2.34
N MET A 415 -3.94 5.35 -1.47
CA MET A 415 -4.31 6.74 -1.69
C MET A 415 -3.65 7.63 -0.64
N PRO A 416 -2.50 8.26 -0.93
CA PRO A 416 -1.83 9.13 0.03
C PRO A 416 -2.68 10.39 0.30
N SER A 417 -2.59 10.92 1.51
CA SER A 417 -3.25 12.15 1.97
C SER A 417 -2.25 13.13 2.58
N ASN A 418 -2.36 13.48 3.86
CA ASN A 418 -1.49 14.45 4.54
C ASN A 418 -0.01 14.02 4.52
N LEU A 419 0.88 15.01 4.48
CA LEU A 419 2.33 14.83 4.43
C LEU A 419 2.99 15.49 5.65
N SER A 420 4.01 14.84 6.19
CA SER A 420 4.88 15.43 7.20
C SER A 420 6.33 14.98 7.05
N PHE A 421 7.29 15.88 7.01
CA PHE A 421 8.70 15.58 6.74
C PHE A 421 9.57 15.76 7.99
N ASP A 422 10.29 14.70 8.37
CA ASP A 422 11.26 14.71 9.47
C ASP A 422 12.64 15.14 8.94
N GLN A 423 13.02 16.38 9.26
CA GLN A 423 14.32 16.96 8.89
C GLN A 423 15.50 16.18 9.48
N ALA A 424 15.37 15.70 10.72
CA ALA A 424 16.47 15.07 11.46
C ALA A 424 16.80 13.68 10.90
N LYS A 425 15.77 12.95 10.45
CA LYS A 425 15.91 11.58 9.91
C LYS A 425 15.75 11.50 8.40
N GLN A 426 15.53 12.61 7.71
CA GLN A 426 15.33 12.66 6.26
C GLN A 426 14.26 11.65 5.81
N THR A 427 13.13 11.67 6.51
CA THR A 427 12.04 10.69 6.34
C THR A 427 10.73 11.43 6.10
N LEU A 428 10.08 11.13 4.99
CA LEU A 428 8.74 11.63 4.71
C LEU A 428 7.70 10.67 5.32
N PHE A 429 6.70 11.21 5.98
CA PHE A 429 5.52 10.51 6.46
C PHE A 429 4.32 10.88 5.60
N SER A 430 3.44 9.92 5.33
CA SER A 430 2.17 10.15 4.67
C SER A 430 1.08 9.30 5.28
N SER A 431 -0.10 9.87 5.48
CA SER A 431 -1.31 9.08 5.74
C SER A 431 -1.76 8.43 4.43
N GLN A 432 -2.15 7.15 4.48
CA GLN A 432 -2.61 6.39 3.32
C GLN A 432 -3.98 5.78 3.60
N HIS A 433 -4.99 6.22 2.84
CA HIS A 433 -6.32 5.64 2.91
C HIS A 433 -6.36 4.23 2.33
N ILE A 434 -7.03 3.33 3.05
CA ILE A 434 -7.23 1.93 2.69
C ILE A 434 -8.73 1.72 2.42
N SER A 435 -9.06 1.26 1.20
CA SER A 435 -10.36 0.64 0.94
C SER A 435 -10.28 -0.83 1.34
N LYS A 436 -10.91 -1.21 2.45
CA LYS A 436 -10.88 -2.58 2.96
C LYS A 436 -12.23 -3.27 2.80
N GLU A 437 -12.16 -4.53 2.38
CA GLU A 437 -13.30 -5.44 2.39
C GLU A 437 -12.93 -6.66 3.22
N TYR A 438 -13.94 -7.20 3.91
CA TYR A 438 -13.83 -8.42 4.69
C TYR A 438 -14.98 -9.37 4.35
N ILE A 439 -14.82 -10.62 4.75
CA ILE A 439 -15.81 -11.66 4.56
C ILE A 439 -16.49 -11.97 5.89
N ALA A 440 -17.81 -11.92 5.91
CA ALA A 440 -18.63 -12.35 7.04
C ALA A 440 -19.43 -13.60 6.67
N GLN A 441 -19.42 -14.61 7.54
CA GLN A 441 -20.36 -15.73 7.46
C GLN A 441 -21.53 -15.44 8.40
N VAL A 442 -22.74 -15.32 7.86
CA VAL A 442 -23.93 -14.91 8.60
C VAL A 442 -24.96 -16.04 8.60
N LYS A 443 -25.43 -16.45 9.77
CA LYS A 443 -26.51 -17.42 9.93
C LYS A 443 -27.83 -16.84 9.44
N LEU A 444 -28.61 -17.65 8.72
CA LEU A 444 -29.91 -17.24 8.20
C LEU A 444 -31.01 -17.22 9.27
N ALA A 445 -30.92 -18.11 10.26
CA ALA A 445 -31.98 -18.29 11.27
C ALA A 445 -32.08 -17.12 12.27
N ASP A 446 -30.93 -16.69 12.80
CA ASP A 446 -30.83 -15.66 13.85
C ASP A 446 -30.07 -14.41 13.39
N LYS A 447 -29.61 -14.37 12.12
CA LYS A 447 -28.92 -13.23 11.49
C LYS A 447 -27.58 -12.89 12.15
N GLN A 448 -27.01 -13.81 12.95
CA GLN A 448 -25.74 -13.59 13.61
C GLN A 448 -24.56 -13.89 12.68
N THR A 449 -23.54 -13.03 12.73
CA THR A 449 -22.23 -13.32 12.15
C THR A 449 -21.53 -14.37 13.01
N ILE A 450 -21.18 -15.50 12.41
CA ILE A 450 -20.55 -16.65 13.10
C ILE A 450 -19.07 -16.84 12.76
N ASN A 451 -18.61 -16.21 11.69
CA ASN A 451 -17.21 -16.20 11.30
C ASN A 451 -16.90 -14.91 10.55
N THR A 452 -15.67 -14.41 10.68
CA THR A 452 -15.17 -13.23 9.98
C THR A 452 -13.76 -13.50 9.48
N ILE A 453 -13.53 -13.32 8.18
CA ILE A 453 -12.21 -13.40 7.56
C ILE A 453 -11.85 -11.99 7.10
N SER A 454 -10.82 -11.43 7.72
CA SER A 454 -10.34 -10.07 7.48
C SER A 454 -8.82 -10.02 7.58
N SER A 455 -8.22 -9.00 6.98
CA SER A 455 -6.79 -8.69 7.04
C SER A 455 -6.56 -7.21 6.71
N SER A 456 -5.32 -6.75 6.74
CA SER A 456 -4.95 -5.40 6.24
C SER A 456 -5.01 -5.27 4.71
N SER A 457 -5.62 -6.23 4.03
CA SER A 457 -5.74 -6.31 2.57
C SER A 457 -7.21 -6.52 2.22
N ARG A 458 -7.52 -6.46 0.93
CA ARG A 458 -8.90 -6.61 0.45
C ARG A 458 -9.23 -8.10 0.37
N ASP A 459 -10.11 -8.58 1.25
CA ASP A 459 -10.57 -9.97 1.27
C ASP A 459 -12.01 -10.04 0.74
N MET A 460 -12.20 -10.69 -0.41
CA MET A 460 -13.45 -10.59 -1.17
C MET A 460 -13.91 -11.90 -1.78
N TYR A 461 -15.20 -11.96 -2.10
CA TYR A 461 -15.83 -12.93 -3.00
C TYR A 461 -15.61 -14.38 -2.59
N ALA A 462 -15.88 -14.66 -1.31
CA ALA A 462 -15.70 -15.96 -0.72
C ALA A 462 -16.62 -17.04 -1.30
N ARG A 463 -16.20 -18.29 -1.21
CA ARG A 463 -16.91 -19.52 -1.56
C ARG A 463 -16.63 -20.58 -0.51
N PHE A 464 -17.69 -21.20 0.01
CA PHE A 464 -17.58 -22.26 0.99
C PHE A 464 -17.42 -23.64 0.33
N SER A 465 -16.54 -24.47 0.87
CA SER A 465 -16.40 -25.88 0.51
C SER A 465 -17.19 -26.74 1.47
N LYS A 466 -18.29 -27.36 1.03
CA LYS A 466 -19.03 -28.32 1.87
C LYS A 466 -18.18 -29.55 2.21
N GLN A 467 -17.28 -29.93 1.30
CA GLN A 467 -16.46 -31.13 1.45
C GLN A 467 -15.34 -30.97 2.48
N THR A 468 -14.68 -29.79 2.52
CA THR A 468 -13.54 -29.55 3.41
C THR A 468 -13.85 -28.61 4.56
N GLN A 469 -15.01 -27.95 4.55
CA GLN A 469 -15.43 -26.89 5.47
C GLN A 469 -14.53 -25.62 5.41
N ASP A 470 -13.67 -25.52 4.40
CA ASP A 470 -12.84 -24.35 4.17
C ASP A 470 -13.61 -23.25 3.42
N VAL A 471 -13.16 -22.01 3.56
CA VAL A 471 -13.59 -20.87 2.75
C VAL A 471 -12.47 -20.49 1.77
N LEU A 472 -12.76 -20.53 0.48
CA LEU A 472 -11.89 -20.00 -0.56
C LEU A 472 -12.31 -18.56 -0.89
N PHE A 473 -11.36 -17.65 -1.04
CA PHE A 473 -11.65 -16.24 -1.28
C PHE A 473 -10.54 -15.56 -2.06
N LEU A 474 -10.85 -14.40 -2.64
CA LEU A 474 -9.88 -13.58 -3.35
C LEU A 474 -9.21 -12.61 -2.38
N SER A 475 -7.88 -12.49 -2.44
CA SER A 475 -7.17 -11.49 -1.65
C SER A 475 -5.90 -10.98 -2.32
N ASN A 476 -5.59 -9.70 -2.10
CA ASN A 476 -4.38 -9.04 -2.57
C ASN A 476 -3.26 -8.94 -1.51
N ARG A 477 -3.33 -9.76 -0.45
CA ARG A 477 -2.26 -9.91 0.58
C ARG A 477 -0.87 -10.17 0.00
N ALA A 478 -0.78 -10.69 -1.22
CA ALA A 478 0.47 -11.01 -1.92
C ALA A 478 0.74 -10.08 -3.13
N GLN A 479 0.24 -8.83 -3.08
CA GLN A 479 0.31 -7.81 -4.14
C GLN A 479 -0.59 -8.09 -5.36
N LEU A 480 -0.53 -9.29 -5.93
CA LEU A 480 -1.48 -9.75 -6.94
C LEU A 480 -2.75 -10.33 -6.30
N TRP A 481 -3.85 -10.30 -7.05
CA TRP A 481 -5.06 -11.03 -6.66
C TRP A 481 -4.77 -12.52 -6.71
N ALA A 482 -4.95 -13.21 -5.59
CA ALA A 482 -4.74 -14.65 -5.50
C ALA A 482 -5.93 -15.31 -4.79
N VAL A 483 -6.10 -16.62 -5.04
CA VAL A 483 -7.06 -17.44 -4.29
C VAL A 483 -6.42 -17.86 -2.98
N TRP A 484 -7.06 -17.52 -1.87
CA TRP A 484 -6.69 -17.92 -0.53
C TRP A 484 -7.69 -18.91 0.02
N LYS A 485 -7.22 -19.82 0.87
CA LYS A 485 -8.02 -20.77 1.64
C LYS A 485 -7.96 -20.41 3.11
N ASN A 486 -9.10 -20.38 3.79
CA ASN A 486 -9.21 -20.25 5.25
C ASN A 486 -9.90 -21.46 5.84
N ASN A 487 -9.30 -22.08 6.87
CA ASN A 487 -9.80 -23.29 7.55
C ASN A 487 -10.46 -23.01 8.91
N GLY A 488 -10.82 -21.75 9.18
CA GLY A 488 -11.31 -21.26 10.47
C GLY A 488 -10.22 -20.78 11.44
N ALA A 489 -8.95 -21.10 11.20
CA ALA A 489 -7.84 -20.69 12.07
C ALA A 489 -6.74 -19.90 11.32
N SER A 490 -6.41 -20.31 10.10
CA SER A 490 -5.35 -19.71 9.31
C SER A 490 -5.73 -19.58 7.85
N SER A 491 -5.03 -18.70 7.14
CA SER A 491 -5.21 -18.51 5.69
C SER A 491 -3.94 -18.84 4.92
N ILE A 492 -4.06 -19.57 3.82
CA ILE A 492 -2.95 -19.91 2.93
C ILE A 492 -3.25 -19.46 1.50
N ASN A 493 -2.23 -18.99 0.78
CA ASN A 493 -2.33 -18.63 -0.63
C ASN A 493 -2.23 -19.90 -1.48
N LEU A 494 -3.29 -20.25 -2.20
CA LEU A 494 -3.34 -21.42 -3.08
C LEU A 494 -2.70 -21.14 -4.44
N THR A 495 -2.84 -19.93 -4.99
CA THR A 495 -2.37 -19.59 -6.36
C THR A 495 -1.12 -18.71 -6.33
N LYS A 496 -0.21 -19.00 -5.40
CA LYS A 496 1.02 -18.22 -5.23
C LYS A 496 1.87 -18.26 -6.50
N ASP A 497 2.33 -17.08 -6.94
CA ASP A 497 3.21 -16.90 -8.11
C ASP A 497 2.63 -17.37 -9.46
N MET A 498 1.31 -17.62 -9.53
CA MET A 498 0.63 -18.08 -10.76
C MET A 498 0.15 -16.93 -11.66
N GLY A 499 -0.02 -15.71 -11.13
CA GLY A 499 -0.60 -14.56 -11.83
C GLY A 499 -1.79 -13.95 -11.08
N ASN A 500 -2.56 -13.09 -11.74
CA ASN A 500 -3.79 -12.53 -11.17
C ASN A 500 -4.94 -13.53 -11.31
N ALA A 501 -5.43 -14.04 -10.19
CA ALA A 501 -6.57 -14.94 -10.13
C ALA A 501 -7.90 -14.19 -10.22
N GLY A 502 -8.89 -14.82 -10.86
CA GLY A 502 -10.29 -14.46 -10.79
C GLY A 502 -10.99 -15.05 -9.55
N VAL A 503 -12.29 -14.79 -9.43
CA VAL A 503 -13.12 -15.35 -8.34
C VAL A 503 -13.16 -16.88 -8.47
N PRO A 504 -12.79 -17.64 -7.43
CA PRO A 504 -12.81 -19.09 -7.48
C PRO A 504 -14.25 -19.61 -7.50
N SER A 505 -14.42 -20.82 -8.03
CA SER A 505 -15.67 -21.59 -7.96
C SER A 505 -15.39 -22.96 -7.38
N VAL A 506 -16.08 -23.33 -6.30
CA VAL A 506 -15.80 -24.55 -5.52
C VAL A 506 -16.79 -25.66 -5.91
N SER A 507 -16.29 -26.88 -6.09
CA SER A 507 -17.12 -28.04 -6.36
C SER A 507 -18.04 -28.34 -5.17
N PRO A 508 -19.34 -28.60 -5.38
CA PRO A 508 -20.24 -28.95 -4.30
C PRO A 508 -20.03 -30.39 -3.78
N THR A 509 -19.35 -31.26 -4.54
CA THR A 509 -19.25 -32.71 -4.26
C THR A 509 -17.82 -33.19 -3.98
N SER A 510 -16.79 -32.35 -4.14
CA SER A 510 -15.39 -32.74 -3.97
C SER A 510 -14.52 -31.61 -3.42
N SER A 511 -13.22 -31.89 -3.18
CA SER A 511 -12.23 -30.88 -2.79
C SER A 511 -11.69 -30.05 -3.97
N GLN A 512 -12.29 -30.16 -5.15
CA GLN A 512 -11.85 -29.42 -6.33
C GLN A 512 -12.41 -28.01 -6.37
N PHE A 513 -11.67 -27.11 -7.00
CA PHE A 513 -12.14 -25.78 -7.36
C PHE A 513 -11.63 -25.38 -8.75
N ALA A 514 -12.31 -24.45 -9.38
CA ALA A 514 -11.92 -23.87 -10.66
C ALA A 514 -11.57 -22.40 -10.48
N VAL A 515 -10.55 -21.94 -11.21
CA VAL A 515 -10.12 -20.53 -11.21
C VAL A 515 -9.46 -20.17 -12.53
N SER A 516 -9.80 -19.01 -13.06
CA SER A 516 -9.09 -18.43 -14.20
C SER A 516 -7.96 -17.54 -13.69
N ILE A 517 -6.77 -17.70 -14.24
CA ILE A 517 -5.58 -16.94 -13.84
C ILE A 517 -5.00 -16.24 -15.07
N ASN A 518 -4.79 -14.94 -14.94
CA ASN A 518 -4.19 -14.10 -15.97
C ASN A 518 -2.70 -13.88 -15.64
N LYS A 519 -1.81 -14.29 -16.55
CA LYS A 519 -0.38 -14.06 -16.46
C LYS A 519 0.12 -13.46 -17.76
N ASP A 520 0.72 -12.28 -17.71
CA ASP A 520 1.28 -11.58 -18.88
C ASP A 520 0.28 -11.42 -20.05
N ASN A 521 -0.98 -11.09 -19.72
CA ASN A 521 -2.14 -11.00 -20.63
C ASN A 521 -2.64 -12.31 -21.25
N ASP A 522 -2.14 -13.47 -20.80
CA ASP A 522 -2.67 -14.78 -21.15
C ASP A 522 -3.57 -15.32 -20.03
N GLN A 523 -4.80 -15.69 -20.37
CA GLN A 523 -5.77 -16.24 -19.41
C GLN A 523 -5.84 -17.76 -19.54
N THR A 524 -5.54 -18.46 -18.46
CA THR A 524 -5.70 -19.92 -18.38
C THR A 524 -6.71 -20.29 -17.29
N LEU A 525 -7.65 -21.17 -17.62
CA LEU A 525 -8.54 -21.82 -16.66
C LEU A 525 -7.82 -23.00 -16.00
N TYR A 526 -7.84 -23.06 -14.67
CA TYR A 526 -7.26 -24.15 -13.90
C TYR A 526 -8.30 -24.88 -13.05
N LEU A 527 -8.15 -26.19 -12.93
CA LEU A 527 -8.74 -27.01 -11.88
C LEU A 527 -7.71 -27.24 -10.79
N GLY A 528 -7.99 -26.75 -9.59
CA GLY A 528 -7.18 -26.92 -8.39
C GLY A 528 -7.80 -27.90 -7.40
N ASP A 529 -6.98 -28.44 -6.51
CA ASP A 529 -7.44 -29.18 -5.33
C ASP A 529 -7.10 -28.42 -4.04
N ILE A 530 -8.11 -28.25 -3.18
CA ILE A 530 -8.07 -27.44 -1.95
C ILE A 530 -7.04 -27.98 -0.94
N ASN A 531 -6.76 -29.28 -0.95
CA ASN A 531 -5.91 -29.94 0.03
C ASN A 531 -4.44 -30.02 -0.40
N SER A 532 -4.19 -30.17 -1.70
CA SER A 532 -2.86 -30.47 -2.24
C SER A 532 -2.20 -29.33 -3.01
N ALA A 533 -2.93 -28.23 -3.29
CA ALA A 533 -2.44 -27.11 -4.12
C ALA A 533 -1.92 -27.56 -5.51
N ILE A 534 -2.42 -28.69 -6.00
CA ILE A 534 -2.16 -29.18 -7.35
C ILE A 534 -3.13 -28.49 -8.30
N PHE A 535 -2.61 -27.93 -9.40
CA PHE A 535 -3.40 -27.25 -10.43
C PHE A 535 -3.18 -27.89 -11.80
N THR A 536 -4.27 -28.16 -12.50
CA THR A 536 -4.26 -28.69 -13.87
C THR A 536 -4.90 -27.68 -14.81
N PRO A 537 -4.21 -27.22 -15.87
CA PRO A 537 -4.81 -26.33 -16.86
C PRO A 537 -5.93 -27.06 -17.62
N VAL A 538 -6.97 -26.32 -17.96
CA VAL A 538 -8.11 -26.79 -18.74
C VAL A 538 -7.97 -26.26 -20.17
N ASP A 539 -8.02 -27.17 -21.15
CA ASP A 539 -8.09 -26.78 -22.55
C ASP A 539 -9.50 -26.30 -22.90
N THR A 540 -9.64 -24.97 -23.05
CA THR A 540 -10.89 -24.30 -23.41
C THR A 540 -11.03 -24.05 -24.91
N GLN A 541 -10.14 -24.61 -25.75
CA GLN A 541 -10.18 -24.49 -27.21
C GLN A 541 -10.19 -23.02 -27.71
N GLY A 542 -9.38 -22.18 -27.05
CA GLY A 542 -9.20 -20.76 -27.35
C GLY A 542 -10.34 -19.86 -26.87
N VAL A 543 -11.17 -20.33 -25.94
CA VAL A 543 -12.23 -19.54 -25.30
C VAL A 543 -11.72 -19.04 -23.95
N THR A 544 -11.84 -17.75 -23.67
CA THR A 544 -11.58 -17.22 -22.31
C THR A 544 -12.62 -17.75 -21.34
N ALA A 545 -12.32 -17.89 -20.06
CA ALA A 545 -13.27 -18.41 -19.08
C ALA A 545 -13.43 -17.44 -17.92
N GLU A 546 -14.62 -16.89 -17.74
CA GLU A 546 -14.96 -15.97 -16.67
C GLU A 546 -16.22 -16.43 -15.95
N ASN A 547 -16.48 -15.89 -14.76
CA ASN A 547 -17.74 -16.04 -14.06
C ASN A 547 -18.16 -17.52 -13.88
N LEU A 548 -17.26 -18.28 -13.27
CA LEU A 548 -17.33 -19.73 -13.13
C LEU A 548 -18.42 -20.17 -12.12
N SER A 549 -19.09 -21.30 -12.39
CA SER A 549 -19.96 -22.01 -11.45
C SER A 549 -19.93 -23.52 -11.70
N TRP A 550 -20.27 -24.33 -10.70
CA TRP A 550 -20.34 -25.80 -10.83
C TRP A 550 -21.77 -26.29 -10.95
N SER A 551 -21.95 -27.41 -11.64
CA SER A 551 -23.17 -28.21 -11.55
C SER A 551 -23.35 -28.80 -10.16
N SER A 552 -24.60 -29.10 -9.81
CA SER A 552 -24.97 -29.62 -8.49
C SER A 552 -24.31 -30.97 -8.18
N ASP A 553 -24.03 -31.76 -9.21
CA ASP A 553 -23.34 -33.06 -9.13
C ASP A 553 -21.79 -32.94 -9.18
N GLY A 554 -21.26 -31.75 -9.47
CA GLY A 554 -19.83 -31.49 -9.61
C GLY A 554 -19.18 -32.07 -10.89
N ASN A 555 -19.96 -32.51 -11.88
CA ASN A 555 -19.41 -33.07 -13.13
C ASN A 555 -19.19 -32.03 -14.24
N THR A 556 -19.80 -30.84 -14.11
CA THR A 556 -19.81 -29.80 -15.15
C THR A 556 -19.42 -28.46 -14.56
N LEU A 557 -18.54 -27.74 -15.24
CA LEU A 557 -18.22 -26.34 -14.97
C LEU A 557 -18.94 -25.47 -15.99
N TYR A 558 -19.74 -24.51 -15.53
CA TYR A 558 -20.32 -23.47 -16.35
C TYR A 558 -19.48 -22.20 -16.27
N PHE A 559 -19.35 -21.49 -17.38
CA PHE A 559 -18.62 -20.23 -17.43
C PHE A 559 -19.10 -19.35 -18.57
N LYS A 560 -18.93 -18.03 -18.41
CA LYS A 560 -19.02 -17.09 -19.52
C LYS A 560 -17.72 -17.17 -20.31
N GLY A 561 -17.82 -17.49 -21.59
CA GLY A 561 -16.67 -17.54 -22.47
C GLY A 561 -16.74 -16.53 -23.60
N THR A 562 -15.58 -16.00 -23.98
CA THR A 562 -15.43 -15.09 -25.11
C THR A 562 -14.49 -15.70 -26.15
N LYS A 563 -14.93 -15.73 -27.41
CA LYS A 563 -14.11 -16.15 -28.55
C LYS A 563 -14.31 -15.19 -29.71
N ALA A 564 -13.24 -14.57 -30.19
CA ALA A 564 -13.28 -13.58 -31.27
C ALA A 564 -14.30 -12.44 -31.07
N GLY A 565 -14.55 -12.05 -29.81
CA GLY A 565 -15.50 -10.99 -29.44
C GLY A 565 -16.94 -11.47 -29.20
N GLU A 566 -17.26 -12.72 -29.50
CA GLU A 566 -18.58 -13.32 -29.24
C GLU A 566 -18.60 -13.96 -27.85
N ASN A 567 -19.67 -13.69 -27.09
CA ASN A 567 -19.87 -14.22 -25.75
C ASN A 567 -20.89 -15.34 -25.75
N ALA A 568 -20.68 -16.36 -24.92
CA ALA A 568 -21.67 -17.39 -24.64
C ALA A 568 -21.48 -17.96 -23.24
N ILE A 569 -22.51 -18.66 -22.73
CA ILE A 569 -22.36 -19.55 -21.59
C ILE A 569 -21.94 -20.92 -22.11
N TYR A 570 -20.82 -21.42 -21.62
CA TYR A 570 -20.27 -22.74 -21.93
C TYR A 570 -20.49 -23.70 -20.77
N ALA A 571 -20.57 -24.99 -21.10
CA ALA A 571 -20.50 -26.10 -20.16
C ALA A 571 -19.30 -26.97 -20.52
N TYR A 572 -18.44 -27.22 -19.53
CA TYR A 572 -17.29 -28.10 -19.64
C TYR A 572 -17.45 -29.29 -18.71
N ASN A 573 -17.53 -30.49 -19.27
CA ASN A 573 -17.62 -31.72 -18.50
C ASN A 573 -16.23 -32.18 -18.06
N ILE A 574 -16.03 -32.36 -16.75
CA ILE A 574 -14.72 -32.61 -16.15
C ILE A 574 -14.14 -33.97 -16.57
N ALA A 575 -14.97 -35.01 -16.60
CA ALA A 575 -14.52 -36.38 -16.87
C ALA A 575 -14.23 -36.60 -18.37
N THR A 576 -15.12 -36.15 -19.23
CA THR A 576 -15.02 -36.34 -20.69
C THR A 576 -14.18 -35.26 -21.38
N LYS A 577 -13.90 -34.15 -20.69
CA LYS A 577 -13.25 -32.93 -21.23
C LYS A 577 -14.02 -32.30 -22.40
N GLN A 578 -15.30 -32.60 -22.52
CA GLN A 578 -16.15 -32.06 -23.57
C GLN A 578 -16.62 -30.65 -23.21
N GLN A 579 -16.42 -29.71 -24.13
CA GLN A 579 -16.93 -28.34 -24.05
C GLN A 579 -18.12 -28.16 -25.00
N THR A 580 -19.20 -27.54 -24.52
CA THR A 580 -20.41 -27.24 -25.31
C THR A 580 -20.91 -25.83 -25.03
N VAL A 581 -21.52 -25.21 -26.03
CA VAL A 581 -22.24 -23.93 -25.87
C VAL A 581 -23.63 -24.23 -25.32
N VAL A 582 -24.01 -23.57 -24.23
CA VAL A 582 -25.32 -23.71 -23.58
C VAL A 582 -26.27 -22.59 -23.98
N LEU A 583 -25.76 -21.36 -24.07
CA LEU A 583 -26.55 -20.18 -24.44
C LEU A 583 -25.65 -19.14 -25.13
N GLU A 584 -25.99 -18.73 -26.34
CA GLU A 584 -25.27 -17.69 -27.08
C GLU A 584 -25.66 -16.27 -26.63
N GLY A 585 -24.69 -15.36 -26.65
CA GLY A 585 -24.87 -13.92 -26.51
C GLY A 585 -25.08 -13.41 -25.07
N GLU A 586 -26.25 -13.67 -24.50
CA GLU A 586 -26.82 -12.78 -23.47
C GLU A 586 -26.40 -13.07 -22.03
N GLY A 587 -25.84 -14.25 -21.74
CA GLY A 587 -25.48 -14.67 -20.39
C GLY A 587 -24.18 -14.04 -19.87
N ASN A 588 -24.18 -13.58 -18.62
CA ASN A 588 -22.98 -13.05 -17.96
C ASN A 588 -22.51 -13.93 -16.79
N TYR A 589 -23.43 -14.47 -16.00
CA TYR A 589 -23.15 -15.48 -14.97
C TYR A 589 -24.32 -16.46 -14.96
N ALA A 590 -24.03 -17.75 -14.81
CA ALA A 590 -25.05 -18.80 -14.80
C ALA A 590 -24.72 -19.84 -13.72
N LEU A 591 -25.73 -20.40 -13.06
CA LEU A 591 -25.62 -21.50 -12.10
C LEU A 591 -26.80 -22.45 -12.22
N GLU A 592 -26.62 -23.69 -11.78
CA GLU A 592 -27.67 -24.70 -11.83
C GLU A 592 -28.77 -24.44 -10.79
N GLY A 593 -30.02 -24.63 -11.22
CA GLY A 593 -31.21 -24.39 -10.42
C GLY A 593 -31.77 -25.66 -9.78
N GLU A 594 -33.09 -25.79 -9.84
CA GLU A 594 -33.84 -26.90 -9.25
C GLU A 594 -33.64 -28.26 -9.95
N ALA A 595 -33.08 -28.27 -11.15
CA ALA A 595 -32.80 -29.49 -11.91
C ALA A 595 -31.61 -29.27 -12.88
N PRO A 596 -30.93 -30.34 -13.35
CA PRO A 596 -29.73 -30.22 -14.18
C PRO A 596 -29.89 -29.51 -15.54
N HIS A 597 -31.12 -29.44 -16.05
CA HIS A 597 -31.46 -28.74 -17.29
C HIS A 597 -31.90 -27.29 -17.03
N ILE A 598 -32.00 -26.84 -15.78
CA ILE A 598 -32.41 -25.48 -15.42
C ILE A 598 -31.20 -24.69 -14.95
N LEU A 599 -30.97 -23.53 -15.58
CA LEU A 599 -29.97 -22.56 -15.14
C LEU A 599 -30.64 -21.27 -14.69
N TYR A 600 -30.16 -20.67 -13.61
CA TYR A 600 -30.41 -19.28 -13.29
C TYR A 600 -29.24 -18.44 -13.78
N LEU A 601 -29.53 -17.35 -14.49
CA LEU A 601 -28.50 -16.50 -15.09
C LEU A 601 -28.80 -15.02 -14.91
N SER A 602 -27.73 -14.23 -14.85
CA SER A 602 -27.78 -12.78 -15.07
C SER A 602 -27.29 -12.46 -16.48
N LYS A 603 -27.69 -11.31 -17.01
CA LYS A 603 -27.33 -10.85 -18.35
C LYS A 603 -26.36 -9.67 -18.29
N PHE A 604 -25.56 -9.51 -19.34
CA PHE A 604 -24.59 -8.43 -19.40
C PHE A 604 -25.27 -7.05 -19.45
N ASN A 605 -24.87 -6.14 -18.56
CA ASN A 605 -25.37 -4.76 -18.47
C ASN A 605 -26.92 -4.65 -18.33
N GLN A 606 -27.58 -5.69 -17.81
CA GLN A 606 -29.03 -5.71 -17.62
C GLN A 606 -29.39 -6.11 -16.19
N ASN A 607 -30.36 -5.41 -15.61
CA ASN A 607 -30.86 -5.75 -14.28
C ASN A 607 -31.73 -7.01 -14.34
N GLY A 608 -31.58 -7.90 -13.36
CA GLY A 608 -32.46 -9.02 -13.13
C GLY A 608 -31.78 -10.39 -13.12
N ILE A 609 -32.62 -11.39 -12.88
CA ILE A 609 -32.27 -12.82 -12.90
C ILE A 609 -33.27 -13.52 -13.81
N TRP A 610 -32.77 -14.42 -14.65
CA TRP A 610 -33.57 -15.24 -15.55
C TRP A 610 -33.40 -16.72 -15.22
N ARG A 611 -34.49 -17.47 -15.36
CA ARG A 611 -34.52 -18.93 -15.37
C ARG A 611 -34.52 -19.41 -16.81
N PHE A 612 -33.55 -20.23 -17.16
CA PHE A 612 -33.36 -20.82 -18.49
C PHE A 612 -33.57 -22.33 -18.42
N ASP A 613 -34.51 -22.83 -19.20
CA ASP A 613 -34.72 -24.27 -19.40
C ASP A 613 -33.99 -24.72 -20.68
N ARG A 614 -32.97 -25.55 -20.51
CA ARG A 614 -32.11 -26.06 -21.59
C ARG A 614 -32.81 -27.07 -22.50
N ASN A 615 -33.88 -27.72 -22.03
CA ASN A 615 -34.62 -28.69 -22.84
C ASN A 615 -35.57 -27.99 -23.82
N THR A 616 -36.17 -26.88 -23.38
CA THR A 616 -37.15 -26.12 -24.16
C THR A 616 -36.58 -24.85 -24.77
N SER A 617 -35.35 -24.47 -24.39
CA SER A 617 -34.72 -23.17 -24.67
C SER A 617 -35.54 -21.98 -24.17
N GLN A 618 -36.44 -22.19 -23.20
CA GLN A 618 -37.29 -21.14 -22.67
C GLN A 618 -36.54 -20.30 -21.64
N LEU A 619 -36.57 -18.98 -21.81
CA LEU A 619 -35.95 -18.01 -20.89
C LEU A 619 -37.02 -17.13 -20.24
N THR A 620 -37.12 -17.20 -18.91
CA THR A 620 -38.13 -16.48 -18.12
C THR A 620 -37.47 -15.57 -17.10
N ARG A 621 -37.85 -14.28 -17.05
CA ARG A 621 -37.33 -13.36 -16.03
C ARG A 621 -38.02 -13.63 -14.69
N ILE A 622 -37.23 -13.85 -13.65
CA ILE A 622 -37.72 -14.11 -12.28
C ILE A 622 -37.85 -12.82 -11.49
N THR A 623 -36.89 -11.91 -11.64
CA THR A 623 -36.92 -10.59 -10.98
C THR A 623 -36.09 -9.58 -11.78
N ASP A 624 -36.35 -8.30 -11.59
CA ASP A 624 -35.57 -7.16 -12.11
C ASP A 624 -34.75 -6.44 -11.04
N ALA A 625 -34.84 -6.89 -9.78
CA ALA A 625 -34.28 -6.21 -8.62
C ALA A 625 -32.77 -6.40 -8.44
N LEU A 626 -32.17 -7.44 -9.04
CA LEU A 626 -30.71 -7.59 -9.08
C LEU A 626 -30.12 -6.55 -10.02
N THR A 627 -29.27 -5.65 -9.53
CA THR A 627 -28.66 -4.64 -10.40
C THR A 627 -27.63 -5.26 -11.34
N LYS A 628 -27.45 -4.67 -12.54
CA LYS A 628 -26.49 -5.12 -13.55
C LYS A 628 -25.03 -5.22 -13.07
N TYR A 629 -24.67 -4.53 -11.98
CA TYR A 629 -23.34 -4.59 -11.39
C TYR A 629 -23.20 -5.67 -10.32
N ASP A 630 -24.30 -6.31 -9.90
CA ASP A 630 -24.32 -7.40 -8.93
C ASP A 630 -24.50 -8.76 -9.62
N PHE A 631 -24.07 -8.87 -10.88
CA PHE A 631 -24.37 -9.99 -11.77
C PHE A 631 -24.00 -11.39 -11.23
N GLY A 632 -23.12 -11.50 -10.22
CA GLY A 632 -22.72 -12.74 -9.56
C GLY A 632 -23.16 -12.85 -8.10
N SER A 633 -23.99 -11.94 -7.60
CA SER A 633 -24.44 -11.87 -6.21
C SER A 633 -25.82 -12.50 -6.05
N PHE A 634 -25.97 -13.73 -6.56
CA PHE A 634 -27.16 -14.55 -6.37
C PHE A 634 -26.80 -16.04 -6.37
N PHE A 635 -27.66 -16.86 -5.75
CA PHE A 635 -27.56 -18.32 -5.76
C PHE A 635 -28.92 -18.98 -5.59
N TYR A 636 -29.04 -20.26 -5.92
CA TYR A 636 -30.24 -21.06 -5.70
C TYR A 636 -30.04 -22.02 -4.51
N GLN A 637 -31.00 -22.04 -3.58
CA GLN A 637 -31.00 -22.97 -2.45
C GLN A 637 -32.42 -23.15 -1.91
N ASP A 638 -32.78 -24.39 -1.53
CA ASP A 638 -34.03 -24.73 -0.83
C ASP A 638 -35.31 -24.21 -1.50
N GLY A 639 -35.35 -24.18 -2.84
CA GLY A 639 -36.52 -23.70 -3.59
C GLY A 639 -36.57 -22.19 -3.85
N TYR A 640 -35.54 -21.45 -3.42
CA TYR A 640 -35.46 -19.99 -3.55
C TYR A 640 -34.20 -19.57 -4.30
N VAL A 641 -34.33 -18.48 -5.05
CA VAL A 641 -33.18 -17.69 -5.54
C VAL A 641 -32.91 -16.59 -4.52
N TYR A 642 -31.74 -16.63 -3.89
CA TYR A 642 -31.24 -15.58 -3.01
C TYR A 642 -30.43 -14.57 -3.82
N PHE A 643 -30.61 -13.27 -3.59
CA PHE A 643 -29.92 -12.23 -4.35
C PHE A 643 -29.78 -10.91 -3.58
N VAL A 644 -28.84 -10.07 -4.00
CA VAL A 644 -28.69 -8.71 -3.47
C VAL A 644 -29.63 -7.76 -4.22
N MET A 645 -30.47 -7.02 -3.48
CA MET A 645 -31.28 -5.91 -3.98
C MET A 645 -30.75 -4.60 -3.42
N ARG A 646 -30.58 -3.59 -4.27
CA ARG A 646 -30.10 -2.27 -3.86
C ARG A 646 -31.22 -1.24 -3.90
N THR A 647 -31.24 -0.38 -2.89
CA THR A 647 -32.09 0.81 -2.80
C THR A 647 -31.21 2.02 -2.47
N ASN A 648 -31.78 3.23 -2.48
CA ASN A 648 -31.01 4.43 -2.13
C ASN A 648 -30.49 4.43 -0.69
N GLU A 649 -31.18 3.72 0.21
CA GLU A 649 -30.90 3.72 1.64
C GLU A 649 -30.29 2.41 2.14
N HIS A 650 -30.56 1.31 1.43
CA HIS A 650 -30.23 -0.04 1.90
C HIS A 650 -29.67 -0.96 0.81
N ASP A 651 -28.70 -1.78 1.19
CA ASP A 651 -28.37 -3.04 0.51
C ASP A 651 -29.14 -4.17 1.23
N LYS A 652 -30.01 -4.87 0.51
CA LYS A 652 -30.85 -5.95 1.05
C LYS A 652 -30.46 -7.29 0.44
N ILE A 653 -30.59 -8.34 1.23
CA ILE A 653 -30.54 -9.72 0.75
C ILE A 653 -31.96 -10.22 0.70
N GLU A 654 -32.42 -10.54 -0.49
CA GLU A 654 -33.77 -11.01 -0.78
C GLU A 654 -33.72 -12.49 -1.15
N ARG A 655 -34.83 -13.20 -0.97
CA ARG A 655 -35.06 -14.51 -1.56
C ARG A 655 -36.39 -14.51 -2.29
N ILE A 656 -36.45 -15.14 -3.46
CA ILE A 656 -37.67 -15.26 -4.27
C ILE A 656 -37.89 -16.71 -4.70
N SER A 657 -39.13 -17.21 -4.54
CA SER A 657 -39.53 -18.53 -5.03
C SER A 657 -39.97 -18.48 -6.50
N LEU A 658 -40.12 -19.65 -7.12
CA LEU A 658 -40.69 -19.77 -8.47
C LEU A 658 -42.16 -19.31 -8.56
N SER A 659 -42.91 -19.33 -7.45
CA SER A 659 -44.27 -18.81 -7.39
C SER A 659 -44.31 -17.28 -7.25
N GLY A 660 -43.16 -16.62 -7.13
CA GLY A 660 -43.04 -15.17 -6.94
C GLY A 660 -43.11 -14.74 -5.47
N GLU A 661 -43.04 -15.66 -4.52
CA GLU A 661 -42.97 -15.33 -3.09
C GLU A 661 -41.60 -14.73 -2.78
N GLN A 662 -41.56 -13.42 -2.54
CA GLN A 662 -40.34 -12.69 -2.20
C GLN A 662 -40.31 -12.28 -0.73
N GLN A 663 -39.14 -12.43 -0.10
CA GLN A 663 -38.92 -12.07 1.31
C GLN A 663 -37.53 -11.46 1.52
N THR A 664 -37.46 -10.37 2.29
CA THR A 664 -36.20 -9.79 2.77
C THR A 664 -35.62 -10.67 3.88
N VAL A 665 -34.39 -11.15 3.67
CA VAL A 665 -33.64 -11.99 4.61
C VAL A 665 -32.82 -11.11 5.56
N LEU A 666 -32.02 -10.21 5.01
CA LEU A 666 -31.14 -9.27 5.73
C LEU A 666 -31.21 -7.89 5.09
N SER A 667 -30.91 -6.86 5.88
CA SER A 667 -30.86 -5.47 5.43
C SER A 667 -29.65 -4.79 6.05
N PHE A 668 -28.91 -4.06 5.23
CA PHE A 668 -27.75 -3.25 5.60
C PHE A 668 -27.95 -1.84 5.05
N SER A 669 -27.17 -0.87 5.53
CA SER A 669 -27.09 0.45 4.91
C SER A 669 -26.65 0.34 3.43
N ALA A 670 -27.02 1.33 2.61
CA ALA A 670 -26.60 1.37 1.22
C ALA A 670 -25.07 1.29 1.08
N ASN A 671 -24.60 0.59 0.05
CA ASN A 671 -23.18 0.40 -0.29
C ASN A 671 -22.35 -0.44 0.70
N THR A 672 -22.95 -1.09 1.70
CA THR A 672 -22.28 -1.99 2.63
C THR A 672 -21.81 -3.29 1.95
N ILE A 673 -22.65 -3.90 1.09
CA ILE A 673 -22.31 -5.15 0.39
C ILE A 673 -21.55 -4.84 -0.89
N ARG A 674 -20.39 -5.48 -1.08
CA ARG A 674 -19.57 -5.29 -2.29
C ARG A 674 -20.32 -5.74 -3.55
N LYS A 675 -20.20 -4.97 -4.63
CA LYS A 675 -20.76 -5.29 -5.95
C LYS A 675 -20.15 -6.58 -6.54
N PHE A 676 -20.74 -7.05 -7.65
CA PHE A 676 -20.33 -8.23 -8.41
C PHE A 676 -20.67 -9.56 -7.71
N TYR A 677 -19.80 -10.06 -6.83
CA TYR A 677 -19.90 -11.39 -6.18
C TYR A 677 -20.01 -11.30 -4.66
N GLY A 678 -20.65 -10.25 -4.15
CA GLY A 678 -20.69 -9.94 -2.73
C GLY A 678 -21.51 -10.91 -1.88
N LEU A 679 -22.25 -11.85 -2.49
CA LEU A 679 -23.10 -12.85 -1.84
C LEU A 679 -22.80 -14.25 -2.39
N SER A 680 -22.66 -15.24 -1.51
CA SER A 680 -22.57 -16.66 -1.87
C SER A 680 -23.12 -17.59 -0.77
N PRO A 681 -23.52 -18.84 -1.09
CA PRO A 681 -23.99 -19.79 -0.08
C PRO A 681 -22.83 -20.36 0.74
N ALA A 682 -23.13 -20.82 1.97
CA ALA A 682 -22.20 -21.53 2.83
C ALA A 682 -22.66 -22.98 3.14
N ASP A 683 -22.88 -23.29 4.41
CA ASP A 683 -23.23 -24.62 4.92
C ASP A 683 -24.74 -24.96 4.85
N GLY A 684 -25.52 -24.19 4.09
CA GLY A 684 -26.97 -24.32 3.99
C GLY A 684 -27.75 -23.56 5.07
N GLY A 685 -27.18 -23.41 6.28
CA GLY A 685 -27.75 -22.60 7.36
C GLY A 685 -27.22 -21.16 7.40
N SER A 686 -26.20 -20.86 6.61
CA SER A 686 -25.53 -19.57 6.56
C SER A 686 -25.15 -19.13 5.13
N ILE A 687 -24.80 -17.86 5.00
CA ILE A 687 -24.32 -17.23 3.76
C ILE A 687 -22.98 -16.54 4.01
N LEU A 688 -22.20 -16.35 2.95
CA LEU A 688 -21.00 -15.54 2.98
C LEU A 688 -21.26 -14.19 2.30
N LEU A 689 -20.83 -13.12 2.96
CA LEU A 689 -20.94 -11.75 2.48
C LEU A 689 -19.57 -11.12 2.36
N THR A 690 -19.33 -10.39 1.26
CA THR A 690 -18.21 -9.45 1.16
C THR A 690 -18.70 -8.07 1.56
N LEU A 691 -18.28 -7.62 2.73
CA LEU A 691 -18.69 -6.37 3.33
C LEU A 691 -17.55 -5.36 3.24
N LYS A 692 -17.87 -4.10 3.00
CA LYS A 692 -16.89 -3.02 3.10
C LYS A 692 -16.71 -2.62 4.55
N VAL A 693 -15.47 -2.43 4.98
CA VAL A 693 -15.18 -1.72 6.24
C VAL A 693 -15.38 -0.23 5.98
N ALA A 694 -15.75 0.51 7.02
CA ALA A 694 -15.67 1.97 7.03
C ALA A 694 -14.26 2.45 6.60
N ASN A 695 -14.14 3.71 6.19
CA ASN A 695 -12.87 4.30 5.75
C ASN A 695 -11.76 4.06 6.79
N GLU A 696 -10.63 3.49 6.38
CA GLU A 696 -9.42 3.33 7.21
C GLU A 696 -8.27 4.18 6.62
N ALA A 697 -7.33 4.63 7.45
CA ALA A 697 -6.08 5.25 7.01
C ALA A 697 -4.94 4.94 7.98
N ASP A 698 -3.77 4.58 7.45
CA ASP A 698 -2.56 4.28 8.21
C ASP A 698 -1.44 5.29 7.91
N VAL A 699 -0.57 5.60 8.87
CA VAL A 699 0.65 6.37 8.60
C VAL A 699 1.77 5.49 8.06
N MET A 700 2.32 5.91 6.91
CA MET A 700 3.44 5.30 6.23
C MET A 700 4.66 6.21 6.28
N LYS A 701 5.86 5.63 6.35
CA LYS A 701 7.14 6.34 6.24
C LYS A 701 7.92 5.94 4.99
N TYR A 702 8.61 6.93 4.44
CA TYR A 702 9.46 6.85 3.26
C TYR A 702 10.84 7.42 3.65
N PRO A 703 11.82 6.56 3.97
CA PRO A 703 13.19 7.01 4.20
C PRO A 703 13.76 7.54 2.87
N LEU A 704 14.23 8.79 2.85
CA LEU A 704 14.68 9.48 1.63
C LEU A 704 16.20 9.70 1.57
N ALA A 705 16.94 9.28 2.60
CA ALA A 705 18.39 9.31 2.58
C ALA A 705 18.94 8.43 1.43
N ASN A 706 19.97 8.93 0.75
CA ASN A 706 20.75 8.15 -0.20
C ASN A 706 21.52 7.07 0.60
N ASP A 707 21.10 5.82 0.49
CA ASP A 707 21.93 4.67 0.88
C ASP A 707 23.21 4.60 0.02
#